data_AF-A0A7K1UWQ7-F1
#
_entry.id   AF-A0A7K1UWQ7-F1
#
_cell.length_a   1.000
_cell.length_b   1.000
_cell.length_c   1.000
_cell.angle_alpha   90.00
_cell.angle_beta   90.00
_cell.angle_gamma   90.00
#
_symmetry.space_group_name_H-M   'P 1'
#
loop_
_entity.id
_entity.type
_entity.pdbx_description
1 polymer ?
#
loop_
_entity_poly.entity_id
_entity_poly.type
_entity_poly.pdbx_seq_one_letter_code
_entity_poly.pdbx_strand_id
1 'polypeptide(L)'
;MGWHNGPPSWAEMERVLSGRPDPARKQLDGDGGDSPAWSRKRDKYEAGELGRVERPTVPYAELHTHSAYSFLDGASQPEELVEEAVRLGLEALALTDHDGFYGVVRFSEAAKEWGMPTIFGAELSIGTRARAGAHLVPRGRRRGRENDSAALNSEPRTGTPDPAGPHLLVLARGQEGYRRLSREMAAAHMAAGEKGILRYDLDRLTEAAGGHWHILTGCRKGAVRQALQQGDAAAEAALRDLVERFGREHVSVELTHHGIPEDDERNARLIELADKVGLPVLATTGAHFAAPPQRRRAMALAAIRARSSLDDMAGWLAPTGGAHLRSGDEMARLFAACPRAVANAVALGRECAFDLSLIAPQLPPFDVPDGHDENSWLRELTFAGAARRYGSYAGNEAAYQQLEHELKVIAELNFPGYFLVVHDIVSFCHDNDILCQGRGSAANSAVCYAIGITNVDPVENQLLFERFLSPERDGPPDIDVDIESDRREEAIQHVYAKYGREYAAQVANVITYRGRSAVRDAARALGFSTGQQDAWSKQVSRWTGVAQEQHTEIPDDVLALAGELEGLPRHLGIHSGGMVICDRPIADVCPTEWARMADRSVLQWDKDDCAAAGLVKFDLLGLGMLSALHYMIDLVAEHKGQTIELHQLDLSDPAVYDMLCRADSVGVFQVESRAQMATLPRLKPRDFYDLVVEVALIRPGPIQGGSVHPYIRRRNGKEKVVYDHPALENSLKRTLGIPLFQEQLMQMAVDIAGFTAAESDQLRRAMGSKRSSEKMERLRARFYQGMKDLHGITGEVADRIYEKVYAFANFGFPESHSQSFASLVFYSAWFKLYHPAAFCAGLLRAQPMGFYSPQSLVADARRHGVAVHGPDINHSLAEATLEAKGMDIRMGLAAVRHIGTDLAEQIVAAREAGPYTSFLDLTGRVELSVPQAEALATAGALGSLGQTRRAALWAAGAAAGERPDRLPGTGAATAAPALPGMSALELAAADVWATGVSPGSYPTEFLRERLDALGVVPAARLLDIRDGARILVGGAVTHRQRPATAGGVTFLNLEDETGMVNVVCSVGLWARYRRLATTAPALLIRGRVQNAEGAVTIVAEHLQRMDLRIEGRSRDFR
;
A
#
# COMPACT_ATOMS: atom_id res chain seq x y z
N MET A 1 -14.84 44.83 3.81
CA MET A 1 -13.38 44.93 3.60
C MET A 1 -12.75 43.63 4.06
N GLY A 2 -12.16 42.89 3.12
CA GLY A 2 -12.18 41.43 3.13
C GLY A 2 -11.03 40.73 3.88
N TRP A 3 -11.42 39.75 4.68
CA TRP A 3 -10.65 38.58 5.10
C TRP A 3 -10.11 37.78 3.90
N HIS A 4 -8.88 38.02 3.43
CA HIS A 4 -8.16 37.07 2.55
C HIS A 4 -6.62 37.17 2.60
N ASN A 5 -6.03 37.99 3.47
CA ASN A 5 -4.57 38.06 3.59
C ASN A 5 -4.10 37.12 4.70
N GLY A 6 -3.38 36.07 4.33
CA GLY A 6 -2.60 35.25 5.27
C GLY A 6 -1.54 36.08 6.00
N PRO A 7 -0.89 35.52 7.04
CA PRO A 7 -0.04 36.30 7.94
C PRO A 7 1.18 36.89 7.20
N PRO A 8 1.48 38.20 7.39
CA PRO A 8 2.51 38.92 6.64
C PRO A 8 3.95 38.80 7.19
N SER A 9 4.21 38.12 8.31
CA SER A 9 5.55 38.02 8.91
C SER A 9 5.82 36.73 9.70
N TRP A 10 7.10 36.37 9.87
CA TRP A 10 7.53 35.21 10.68
C TRP A 10 7.12 35.32 12.14
N ALA A 11 7.11 36.52 12.73
CA ALA A 11 6.66 36.74 14.11
C ALA A 11 5.14 36.49 14.29
N GLU A 12 4.32 36.72 13.26
CA GLU A 12 2.90 36.35 13.28
C GLU A 12 2.66 34.87 12.96
N MET A 13 3.55 34.25 12.19
CA MET A 13 3.58 32.80 11.99
C MET A 13 4.00 32.08 13.28
N GLU A 14 4.98 32.62 14.00
CA GLU A 14 5.40 32.19 15.33
C GLU A 14 4.23 32.30 16.33
N ARG A 15 3.45 33.39 16.31
CA ARG A 15 2.22 33.50 17.14
C ARG A 15 1.17 32.43 16.82
N VAL A 16 1.00 32.06 15.55
CA VAL A 16 0.05 31.02 15.09
C VAL A 16 0.57 29.60 15.39
N LEU A 17 1.90 29.40 15.35
CA LEU A 17 2.56 28.11 15.60
C LEU A 17 2.92 27.87 17.08
N SER A 18 2.89 28.93 17.92
CA SER A 18 3.17 28.87 19.37
C SER A 18 1.93 28.78 20.26
N GLY A 19 0.75 28.61 19.67
CA GLY A 19 -0.46 28.25 20.41
C GLY A 19 -1.00 29.32 21.38
N ARG A 20 -0.82 30.62 21.11
CA ARG A 20 -1.63 31.64 21.81
C ARG A 20 -3.07 31.59 21.26
N PRO A 21 -4.10 31.42 22.12
CA PRO A 21 -5.42 30.95 21.67
C PRO A 21 -6.19 31.96 20.80
N ASP A 22 -6.89 31.44 19.78
CA ASP A 22 -7.99 32.06 19.03
C ASP A 22 -9.26 31.23 19.32
N PRO A 23 -10.38 31.79 19.81
CA PRO A 23 -11.52 31.02 20.33
C PRO A 23 -12.39 30.29 19.30
N ALA A 24 -12.04 30.29 18.01
CA ALA A 24 -12.95 29.82 16.96
C ALA A 24 -12.24 29.04 15.82
N ARG A 25 -11.83 27.79 16.06
CA ARG A 25 -11.61 26.82 14.96
C ARG A 25 -11.75 25.37 15.41
N LYS A 26 -12.61 24.62 14.70
CA LYS A 26 -12.70 23.15 14.77
C LYS A 26 -11.40 22.52 14.26
N GLN A 27 -10.89 21.57 15.05
CA GLN A 27 -9.74 20.71 14.77
C GLN A 27 -9.95 19.89 13.48
N LEU A 28 -8.89 19.73 12.69
CA LEU A 28 -8.82 18.73 11.63
C LEU A 28 -7.90 17.60 12.14
N ASP A 29 -8.47 16.40 12.26
CA ASP A 29 -7.83 15.21 12.85
C ASP A 29 -6.84 14.55 11.88
N GLY A 30 -5.71 14.06 12.39
CA GLY A 30 -4.82 13.10 11.72
C GLY A 30 -4.92 11.73 12.40
N ASP A 31 -5.03 10.67 11.62
CA ASP A 31 -5.08 9.28 12.07
C ASP A 31 -3.65 8.72 12.26
N GLY A 32 -3.21 8.61 13.52
CA GLY A 32 -1.86 8.18 13.91
C GLY A 32 -1.52 6.70 13.62
N GLY A 33 -1.49 6.30 12.34
CA GLY A 33 -1.06 4.96 11.90
C GLY A 33 0.40 4.91 11.44
N ASP A 34 1.16 3.93 11.92
CA ASP A 34 2.60 3.69 11.66
C ASP A 34 2.91 2.97 10.34
N SER A 35 2.29 3.38 9.22
CA SER A 35 2.61 2.81 7.90
C SER A 35 3.05 3.90 6.92
N PRO A 36 4.04 3.66 6.02
CA PRO A 36 4.51 4.67 5.05
C PRO A 36 3.49 5.08 3.98
N ALA A 37 2.23 4.65 4.09
CA ALA A 37 1.14 5.12 3.27
C ALA A 37 -0.02 5.50 4.19
N TRP A 38 -0.55 6.71 4.00
CA TRP A 38 -1.83 7.14 4.53
C TRP A 38 -2.92 6.16 4.08
N SER A 39 -3.11 5.04 4.79
CA SER A 39 -4.32 4.26 4.73
C SER A 39 -5.14 4.66 5.94
N ARG A 40 -6.27 5.33 5.70
CA ARG A 40 -7.30 5.44 6.73
C ARG A 40 -7.66 4.01 7.11
N LYS A 41 -7.34 3.62 8.34
CA LYS A 41 -7.86 2.37 8.91
C LYS A 41 -9.38 2.43 8.74
N ARG A 42 -10.00 1.39 8.19
CA ARG A 42 -11.46 1.37 8.11
C ARG A 42 -12.00 1.35 9.53
N ASP A 43 -12.79 2.37 9.88
CA ASP A 43 -13.53 2.35 11.13
C ASP A 43 -14.55 1.22 11.08
N LYS A 44 -14.82 0.60 12.23
CA LYS A 44 -15.94 -0.35 12.33
C LYS A 44 -17.22 0.33 11.88
N TYR A 45 -18.03 -0.41 11.13
CA TYR A 45 -19.34 0.07 10.74
C TYR A 45 -20.19 0.32 11.99
N GLU A 46 -20.90 1.45 12.02
CA GLU A 46 -21.87 1.77 13.06
C GLU A 46 -23.16 2.26 12.44
N ALA A 47 -24.27 1.75 12.95
CA ALA A 47 -25.60 2.10 12.47
C ALA A 47 -25.89 3.58 12.75
N GLY A 48 -26.30 4.31 11.71
CA GLY A 48 -26.85 5.65 11.85
C GLY A 48 -28.33 5.63 12.26
N GLU A 49 -29.00 6.78 12.14
CA GLU A 49 -30.47 6.82 12.20
C GLU A 49 -31.05 6.43 10.82
N LEU A 50 -31.81 5.34 10.77
CA LEU A 50 -32.61 4.96 9.60
C LEU A 50 -34.09 5.08 9.93
N GLY A 51 -34.85 5.73 9.05
CA GLY A 51 -36.30 5.73 9.10
C GLY A 51 -36.84 4.34 8.76
N ARG A 52 -37.15 3.54 9.79
CA ARG A 52 -37.82 2.24 9.60
C ARG A 52 -39.27 2.45 9.21
N VAL A 53 -39.80 1.55 8.39
CA VAL A 53 -41.24 1.52 8.08
C VAL A 53 -41.98 1.07 9.35
N GLU A 54 -42.69 1.99 10.01
CA GLU A 54 -43.49 1.70 11.22
C GLU A 54 -44.79 0.93 10.94
N ARG A 55 -45.06 0.57 9.68
CA ARG A 55 -46.26 -0.14 9.25
C ARG A 55 -45.96 -1.62 9.00
N PRO A 56 -46.93 -2.53 9.15
CA PRO A 56 -46.77 -3.93 8.76
C PRO A 56 -46.37 -4.02 7.29
N THR A 57 -45.24 -4.65 6.99
CA THR A 57 -44.76 -4.95 5.63
C THR A 57 -45.11 -6.38 5.26
N VAL A 58 -45.28 -6.67 3.96
CA VAL A 58 -45.28 -8.05 3.49
C VAL A 58 -43.89 -8.66 3.75
N PRO A 59 -43.78 -9.82 4.44
CA PRO A 59 -42.49 -10.48 4.67
C PRO A 59 -41.82 -10.86 3.35
N TYR A 60 -40.56 -10.50 3.18
CA TYR A 60 -39.75 -10.85 2.01
C TYR A 60 -38.27 -10.96 2.39
N ALA A 61 -37.55 -11.88 1.75
CA ALA A 61 -36.11 -12.02 1.85
C ALA A 61 -35.51 -12.00 0.44
N GLU A 62 -34.47 -11.20 0.24
CA GLU A 62 -33.78 -11.16 -1.06
C GLU A 62 -32.66 -12.21 -1.06
N LEU A 63 -32.72 -13.12 -2.03
CA LEU A 63 -31.82 -14.28 -2.10
C LEU A 63 -30.78 -14.18 -3.23
N HIS A 64 -30.76 -13.09 -3.99
CA HIS A 64 -29.84 -12.88 -5.10
C HIS A 64 -29.43 -11.41 -5.19
N THR A 65 -28.26 -11.08 -4.63
CA THR A 65 -27.74 -9.70 -4.58
C THR A 65 -26.24 -9.65 -4.84
N HIS A 66 -25.82 -8.73 -5.70
CA HIS A 66 -24.42 -8.41 -5.96
C HIS A 66 -24.06 -7.06 -5.34
N SER A 67 -22.92 -7.04 -4.64
CA SER A 67 -22.32 -5.81 -4.16
C SER A 67 -21.30 -5.27 -5.16
N ALA A 68 -20.75 -4.09 -4.90
CA ALA A 68 -19.66 -3.51 -5.67
C ALA A 68 -18.40 -4.40 -5.70
N TYR A 69 -18.32 -5.41 -4.83
CA TYR A 69 -17.26 -6.42 -4.85
C TYR A 69 -17.44 -7.49 -5.93
N SER A 70 -18.62 -7.60 -6.54
CA SER A 70 -18.75 -8.05 -7.92
C SER A 70 -18.20 -6.95 -8.84
N PHE A 71 -16.87 -6.88 -8.94
CA PHE A 71 -16.14 -5.73 -9.48
C PHE A 71 -16.68 -5.27 -10.85
N LEU A 72 -17.06 -3.98 -10.93
CA LEU A 72 -17.62 -3.32 -12.12
C LEU A 72 -18.96 -3.87 -12.61
N ASP A 73 -19.69 -4.57 -11.73
CA ASP A 73 -21.00 -5.14 -12.03
C ASP A 73 -22.04 -4.73 -11.00
N GLY A 74 -21.79 -5.03 -9.73
CA GLY A 74 -22.54 -4.43 -8.64
C GLY A 74 -22.16 -2.96 -8.46
N ALA A 75 -23.13 -2.15 -8.11
CA ALA A 75 -22.96 -0.71 -7.99
C ALA A 75 -23.16 -0.20 -6.56
N SER A 76 -23.42 -1.05 -5.57
CA SER A 76 -23.59 -0.62 -4.17
C SER A 76 -22.66 -1.34 -3.22
N GLN A 77 -22.18 -0.62 -2.21
CA GLN A 77 -21.38 -1.23 -1.15
C GLN A 77 -22.23 -2.21 -0.33
N PRO A 78 -21.64 -3.25 0.29
CA PRO A 78 -22.37 -4.14 1.20
C PRO A 78 -23.16 -3.41 2.29
N GLU A 79 -22.59 -2.33 2.82
CA GLU A 79 -23.19 -1.48 3.84
C GLU A 79 -24.46 -0.77 3.30
N GLU A 80 -24.39 -0.19 2.09
CA GLU A 80 -25.54 0.45 1.43
C GLU A 80 -26.69 -0.55 1.18
N LEU A 81 -26.35 -1.81 0.85
CA LEU A 81 -27.34 -2.88 0.61
C LEU A 81 -28.05 -3.28 1.91
N VAL A 82 -27.31 -3.40 3.02
CA VAL A 82 -27.88 -3.72 4.34
C VAL A 82 -28.79 -2.59 4.82
N GLU A 83 -28.33 -1.34 4.73
CA GLU A 83 -29.11 -0.16 5.13
C GLU A 83 -30.44 -0.10 4.37
N GLU A 84 -30.40 -0.33 3.07
CA GLU A 84 -31.59 -0.33 2.23
C GLU A 84 -32.50 -1.51 2.53
N ALA A 85 -31.96 -2.72 2.75
CA ALA A 85 -32.74 -3.88 3.15
C ALA A 85 -33.48 -3.65 4.49
N VAL A 86 -32.82 -3.02 5.46
CA VAL A 86 -33.42 -2.62 6.74
C VAL A 86 -34.50 -1.57 6.53
N ARG A 87 -34.25 -0.56 5.68
CA ARG A 87 -35.23 0.48 5.34
C ARG A 87 -36.48 -0.12 4.68
N LEU A 88 -36.30 -1.13 3.82
CA LEU A 88 -37.38 -1.84 3.12
C LEU A 88 -38.11 -2.88 3.99
N GLY A 89 -37.58 -3.20 5.17
CA GLY A 89 -38.17 -4.17 6.10
C GLY A 89 -37.98 -5.62 5.65
N LEU A 90 -36.84 -5.96 5.06
CA LEU A 90 -36.52 -7.33 4.66
C LEU A 90 -36.25 -8.23 5.87
N GLU A 91 -36.63 -9.51 5.76
CA GLU A 91 -36.47 -10.55 6.78
C GLU A 91 -35.07 -11.17 6.76
N ALA A 92 -34.43 -11.21 5.59
CA ALA A 92 -33.06 -11.66 5.39
C ALA A 92 -32.52 -11.11 4.07
N LEU A 93 -31.19 -11.04 3.95
CA LEU A 93 -30.50 -10.63 2.75
C LEU A 93 -29.39 -11.65 2.42
N ALA A 94 -29.32 -12.09 1.16
CA ALA A 94 -28.21 -12.87 0.64
C ALA A 94 -27.23 -11.98 -0.11
N LEU A 95 -25.93 -12.19 0.13
CA LEU A 95 -24.87 -11.67 -0.72
C LEU A 95 -24.32 -12.81 -1.58
N THR A 96 -24.43 -12.64 -2.90
CA THR A 96 -24.11 -13.65 -3.92
C THR A 96 -23.16 -13.05 -4.95
N ASP A 97 -22.04 -12.51 -4.48
CA ASP A 97 -21.03 -11.94 -5.36
C ASP A 97 -20.47 -12.99 -6.34
N HIS A 98 -19.99 -12.51 -7.47
CA HIS A 98 -19.49 -13.39 -8.52
C HIS A 98 -18.17 -14.06 -8.13
N ASP A 99 -18.14 -15.40 -8.21
CA ASP A 99 -16.93 -16.21 -8.10
C ASP A 99 -16.09 -15.96 -6.84
N GLY A 100 -16.67 -15.44 -5.77
CA GLY A 100 -15.92 -15.17 -4.55
C GLY A 100 -16.72 -14.56 -3.42
N PHE A 101 -16.06 -14.48 -2.26
CA PHE A 101 -16.58 -13.92 -1.02
C PHE A 101 -15.93 -12.58 -0.67
N TYR A 102 -15.68 -11.76 -1.68
CA TYR A 102 -14.96 -10.50 -1.55
C TYR A 102 -15.61 -9.51 -0.56
N GLY A 103 -16.94 -9.38 -0.56
CA GLY A 103 -17.68 -8.41 0.26
C GLY A 103 -18.30 -8.96 1.56
N VAL A 104 -18.13 -10.24 1.89
CA VAL A 104 -18.93 -10.92 2.93
C VAL A 104 -18.65 -10.43 4.35
N VAL A 105 -17.40 -10.03 4.65
CA VAL A 105 -17.04 -9.55 5.99
C VAL A 105 -17.73 -8.23 6.28
N ARG A 106 -17.63 -7.27 5.36
CA ARG A 106 -18.35 -5.98 5.46
C ARG A 106 -19.85 -6.14 5.53
N PHE A 107 -20.38 -7.04 4.72
CA PHE A 107 -21.79 -7.40 4.76
C PHE A 107 -22.21 -7.91 6.15
N SER A 108 -21.44 -8.84 6.71
CA SER A 108 -21.70 -9.41 8.03
C SER A 108 -21.55 -8.39 9.15
N GLU A 109 -20.55 -7.49 9.11
CA GLU A 109 -20.37 -6.43 10.10
C GLU A 109 -21.57 -5.47 10.10
N ALA A 110 -21.98 -4.98 8.93
CA ALA A 110 -23.12 -4.08 8.81
C ALA A 110 -24.43 -4.76 9.21
N ALA A 111 -24.64 -6.00 8.79
CA ALA A 111 -25.85 -6.73 9.12
C ALA A 111 -25.97 -7.03 10.62
N LYS A 112 -24.86 -7.37 11.29
CA LYS A 112 -24.82 -7.58 12.74
C LYS A 112 -25.26 -6.34 13.51
N GLU A 113 -24.76 -5.17 13.10
CA GLU A 113 -25.09 -3.89 13.73
C GLU A 113 -26.59 -3.56 13.61
N TRP A 114 -27.21 -3.93 12.49
CA TRP A 114 -28.64 -3.72 12.26
C TRP A 114 -29.55 -4.87 12.73
N GLY A 115 -28.98 -6.00 13.14
CA GLY A 115 -29.72 -7.24 13.44
C GLY A 115 -30.35 -7.90 12.20
N MET A 116 -29.80 -7.67 11.00
CA MET A 116 -30.26 -8.24 9.74
C MET A 116 -29.74 -9.68 9.59
N PRO A 117 -30.60 -10.69 9.40
CA PRO A 117 -30.16 -12.05 9.08
C PRO A 117 -29.41 -12.11 7.75
N THR A 118 -28.23 -12.72 7.76
CA THR A 118 -27.33 -12.82 6.59
C THR A 118 -27.33 -14.22 5.99
N ILE A 119 -27.34 -14.27 4.66
CA ILE A 119 -27.19 -15.49 3.87
C ILE A 119 -25.96 -15.30 2.98
N PHE A 120 -25.12 -16.33 2.88
CA PHE A 120 -23.91 -16.30 2.09
C PHE A 120 -24.04 -17.23 0.89
N GLY A 121 -23.63 -16.76 -0.28
CA GLY A 121 -23.66 -17.53 -1.52
C GLY A 121 -22.76 -16.92 -2.56
N ALA A 122 -22.75 -17.50 -3.75
CA ALA A 122 -22.00 -16.97 -4.89
C ALA A 122 -22.71 -17.32 -6.20
N GLU A 123 -22.58 -16.44 -7.19
CA GLU A 123 -22.93 -16.76 -8.57
C GLU A 123 -21.67 -17.21 -9.32
N LEU A 124 -21.59 -18.51 -9.60
CA LEU A 124 -20.42 -19.16 -10.20
C LEU A 124 -20.45 -19.06 -11.73
N SER A 125 -19.36 -18.61 -12.33
CA SER A 125 -19.16 -18.52 -13.78
C SER A 125 -18.62 -19.83 -14.34
N ILE A 126 -19.50 -20.72 -14.82
CA ILE A 126 -19.10 -22.03 -15.35
C ILE A 126 -18.49 -21.86 -16.76
N GLY A 127 -17.34 -22.50 -17.01
CA GLY A 127 -16.64 -22.41 -18.29
C GLY A 127 -17.43 -23.00 -19.47
N THR A 128 -17.15 -22.53 -20.69
CA THR A 128 -17.76 -23.06 -21.93
C THR A 128 -16.72 -23.48 -22.96
N ARG A 129 -17.09 -24.36 -23.89
CA ARG A 129 -16.22 -24.80 -25.00
C ARG A 129 -15.96 -23.69 -26.04
N ALA A 130 -16.55 -22.52 -25.87
CA ALA A 130 -16.47 -21.44 -26.85
C ALA A 130 -15.07 -20.80 -26.84
N ARG A 131 -14.30 -21.10 -27.89
CA ARG A 131 -13.02 -20.49 -28.30
C ARG A 131 -11.76 -20.80 -27.47
N ALA A 132 -11.37 -22.06 -27.44
CA ALA A 132 -9.98 -22.47 -27.16
C ALA A 132 -8.93 -22.03 -28.22
N GLY A 133 -9.19 -20.99 -29.03
CA GLY A 133 -8.43 -20.70 -30.25
C GLY A 133 -8.11 -19.25 -30.58
N ALA A 134 -8.32 -18.27 -29.67
CA ALA A 134 -8.11 -16.87 -30.00
C ALA A 134 -7.49 -16.02 -28.88
N HIS A 135 -6.32 -16.42 -28.37
CA HIS A 135 -5.37 -15.45 -27.80
C HIS A 135 -3.91 -15.84 -28.14
N LEU A 136 -3.32 -15.06 -29.05
CA LEU A 136 -1.87 -14.83 -29.24
C LEU A 136 -1.36 -14.04 -28.01
N VAL A 137 -0.22 -14.25 -27.33
CA VAL A 137 1.13 -14.78 -27.63
C VAL A 137 1.75 -15.32 -26.32
N PRO A 138 2.52 -16.43 -26.28
CA PRO A 138 3.33 -16.78 -25.11
C PRO A 138 4.78 -16.27 -25.25
N ARG A 139 5.30 -15.58 -24.22
CA ARG A 139 6.74 -15.45 -23.99
C ARG A 139 7.17 -16.45 -22.91
N GLY A 140 7.90 -17.50 -23.34
CA GLY A 140 8.93 -18.19 -22.56
C GLY A 140 8.55 -19.12 -21.39
N ARG A 141 8.49 -20.43 -21.68
CA ARG A 141 8.69 -21.63 -20.79
C ARG A 141 7.59 -21.91 -19.73
N ARG A 142 7.22 -23.16 -19.37
CA ARG A 142 7.63 -24.55 -19.67
C ARG A 142 6.37 -25.38 -20.08
N ARG A 143 6.52 -26.34 -21.02
CA ARG A 143 5.49 -27.34 -21.34
C ARG A 143 5.32 -28.33 -20.17
N GLY A 144 4.29 -28.14 -19.35
CA GLY A 144 3.74 -29.17 -18.48
C GLY A 144 2.71 -30.01 -19.23
N ARG A 145 2.60 -31.31 -18.90
CA ARG A 145 1.70 -32.30 -19.51
C ARG A 145 0.25 -31.77 -19.62
N GLU A 146 -0.30 -31.76 -20.83
CA GLU A 146 -1.74 -31.69 -21.06
C GLU A 146 -2.38 -32.96 -20.47
N ASN A 147 -3.03 -32.81 -19.31
CA ASN A 147 -3.99 -33.79 -18.82
C ASN A 147 -5.36 -33.39 -19.37
N ASP A 148 -6.03 -34.34 -20.03
CA ASP A 148 -7.46 -34.30 -20.39
C ASP A 148 -8.34 -34.14 -19.13
N SER A 149 -8.51 -32.91 -18.62
CA SER A 149 -9.59 -32.62 -17.67
C SER A 149 -10.79 -32.03 -18.42
N ALA A 150 -11.98 -32.54 -18.13
CA ALA A 150 -13.24 -32.11 -18.76
C ALA A 150 -13.66 -30.67 -18.41
N ALA A 151 -12.92 -29.99 -17.52
CA ALA A 151 -13.23 -28.64 -17.03
C ALA A 151 -12.80 -27.55 -18.03
N LEU A 152 -13.72 -26.63 -18.30
CA LEU A 152 -13.56 -25.57 -19.31
C LEU A 152 -13.12 -24.27 -18.64
N ASN A 153 -12.29 -23.48 -19.32
CA ASN A 153 -11.90 -22.15 -18.83
C ASN A 153 -13.10 -21.19 -18.86
N SER A 154 -13.23 -20.35 -17.83
CA SER A 154 -14.08 -19.16 -17.89
C SER A 154 -13.47 -18.08 -18.80
N GLU A 155 -14.30 -17.23 -19.39
CA GLU A 155 -13.82 -16.03 -20.07
C GLU A 155 -13.58 -14.88 -19.08
N PRO A 156 -12.62 -13.97 -19.35
CA PRO A 156 -12.45 -12.76 -18.55
C PRO A 156 -13.72 -11.91 -18.57
N ARG A 157 -14.21 -11.53 -17.38
CA ARG A 157 -15.44 -10.71 -17.26
C ARG A 157 -15.26 -9.26 -17.74
N THR A 158 -14.03 -8.77 -17.83
CA THR A 158 -13.71 -7.40 -18.26
C THR A 158 -13.26 -7.34 -19.72
N GLY A 159 -13.72 -6.32 -20.44
CA GLY A 159 -13.40 -6.10 -21.86
C GLY A 159 -14.46 -6.61 -22.84
N THR A 160 -15.53 -7.25 -22.35
CA THR A 160 -16.66 -7.71 -23.14
C THR A 160 -17.98 -7.19 -22.55
N PRO A 161 -18.93 -6.69 -23.36
CA PRO A 161 -20.26 -6.29 -22.89
C PRO A 161 -20.98 -7.38 -22.11
N ASP A 162 -20.91 -8.61 -22.63
CA ASP A 162 -21.58 -9.79 -22.08
C ASP A 162 -20.66 -11.02 -22.11
N PRO A 163 -19.91 -11.30 -21.03
CA PRO A 163 -18.96 -12.42 -20.97
C PRO A 163 -19.63 -13.79 -21.21
N ALA A 164 -19.02 -14.72 -21.95
CA ALA A 164 -19.63 -16.03 -22.17
C ALA A 164 -19.57 -16.95 -20.93
N GLY A 165 -20.53 -17.87 -20.80
CA GLY A 165 -20.58 -18.84 -19.71
C GLY A 165 -21.97 -18.98 -19.07
N PRO A 166 -22.47 -20.20 -18.79
CA PRO A 166 -23.62 -20.36 -17.91
C PRO A 166 -23.25 -20.00 -16.48
N HIS A 167 -24.22 -19.48 -15.75
CA HIS A 167 -24.08 -19.18 -14.33
C HIS A 167 -24.76 -20.26 -13.48
N LEU A 168 -24.20 -20.56 -12.32
CA LEU A 168 -24.81 -21.40 -11.29
C LEU A 168 -24.88 -20.59 -9.99
N LEU A 169 -26.11 -20.30 -9.53
CA LEU A 169 -26.33 -19.56 -8.30
C LEU A 169 -26.45 -20.52 -7.10
N VAL A 170 -25.53 -20.40 -6.16
CA VAL A 170 -25.40 -21.30 -5.01
C VAL A 170 -25.57 -20.52 -3.71
N LEU A 171 -26.49 -20.95 -2.85
CA LEU A 171 -26.63 -20.48 -1.48
C LEU A 171 -26.07 -21.52 -0.51
N ALA A 172 -25.22 -21.08 0.42
CA ALA A 172 -24.66 -21.95 1.44
C ALA A 172 -25.69 -22.19 2.55
N ARG A 173 -25.89 -23.46 2.91
CA ARG A 173 -26.70 -23.85 4.08
C ARG A 173 -25.78 -24.11 5.28
N GLY A 174 -25.71 -23.11 6.16
CA GLY A 174 -24.87 -23.15 7.36
C GLY A 174 -23.36 -23.13 7.07
N GLN A 175 -22.57 -23.28 8.12
CA GLN A 175 -21.11 -23.19 8.07
C GLN A 175 -20.48 -24.21 7.10
N GLU A 176 -21.01 -25.42 7.05
CA GLU A 176 -20.46 -26.48 6.22
C GLU A 176 -20.72 -26.22 4.73
N GLY A 177 -21.92 -25.73 4.38
CA GLY A 177 -22.22 -25.28 3.02
C GLY A 177 -21.29 -24.16 2.57
N TYR A 178 -20.99 -23.22 3.47
CA TYR A 178 -20.05 -22.11 3.21
C TYR A 178 -18.64 -22.63 2.97
N ARG A 179 -18.12 -23.48 3.86
CA ARG A 179 -16.77 -24.08 3.73
C ARG A 179 -16.62 -24.81 2.41
N ARG A 180 -17.60 -25.65 2.05
CA ARG A 180 -17.61 -26.39 0.78
C ARG A 180 -17.59 -25.45 -0.42
N LEU A 181 -18.45 -24.43 -0.41
CA LEU A 181 -18.51 -23.46 -1.51
C LEU A 181 -17.21 -22.69 -1.66
N SER A 182 -16.64 -22.25 -0.53
CA SER A 182 -15.35 -21.55 -0.48
C SER A 182 -14.20 -22.40 -1.02
N ARG A 183 -14.13 -23.69 -0.63
CA ARG A 183 -13.17 -24.67 -1.16
C ARG A 183 -13.25 -24.85 -2.66
N GLU A 184 -14.47 -24.98 -3.19
CA GLU A 184 -14.66 -25.19 -4.61
C GLU A 184 -14.37 -23.94 -5.45
N MET A 185 -14.69 -22.75 -4.93
CA MET A 185 -14.24 -21.48 -5.54
C MET A 185 -12.71 -21.38 -5.52
N ALA A 186 -12.06 -21.64 -4.38
CA ALA A 186 -10.60 -21.62 -4.30
C ALA A 186 -9.97 -22.62 -5.29
N ALA A 187 -10.48 -23.86 -5.35
CA ALA A 187 -9.99 -24.85 -6.29
C ALA A 187 -10.14 -24.39 -7.74
N ALA A 188 -11.28 -23.79 -8.11
CA ALA A 188 -11.51 -23.28 -9.45
C ALA A 188 -10.59 -22.11 -9.82
N HIS A 189 -10.35 -21.19 -8.89
CA HIS A 189 -9.38 -20.09 -9.05
C HIS A 189 -7.94 -20.59 -9.16
N MET A 190 -7.60 -21.64 -8.44
CA MET A 190 -6.23 -22.17 -8.38
C MET A 190 -5.92 -23.14 -9.55
N ALA A 191 -6.92 -23.77 -10.15
CA ALA A 191 -6.75 -24.80 -11.18
C ALA A 191 -6.08 -24.33 -12.48
N ALA A 192 -6.19 -23.04 -12.83
CA ALA A 192 -5.59 -22.50 -14.05
C ALA A 192 -4.10 -22.17 -13.93
N GLY A 193 -3.59 -21.97 -12.70
CA GLY A 193 -2.23 -21.44 -12.49
C GLY A 193 -2.08 -19.95 -12.83
N GLU A 194 -3.17 -19.27 -13.20
CA GLU A 194 -3.17 -17.88 -13.67
C GLU A 194 -4.36 -17.11 -13.10
N LYS A 195 -4.14 -15.84 -12.75
CA LYS A 195 -5.18 -14.98 -12.21
C LYS A 195 -6.33 -14.75 -13.21
N GLY A 196 -7.55 -14.98 -12.74
CA GLY A 196 -8.78 -14.59 -13.45
C GLY A 196 -9.27 -15.61 -14.48
N ILE A 197 -8.69 -16.81 -14.51
CA ILE A 197 -9.19 -17.96 -15.27
C ILE A 197 -9.73 -18.97 -14.27
N LEU A 198 -11.04 -19.20 -14.30
CA LEU A 198 -11.73 -20.15 -13.43
C LEU A 198 -11.93 -21.47 -14.17
N ARG A 199 -11.77 -22.57 -13.44
CA ARG A 199 -12.10 -23.92 -13.93
C ARG A 199 -12.96 -24.65 -12.92
N TYR A 200 -14.26 -24.51 -13.07
CA TYR A 200 -15.22 -25.33 -12.33
C TYR A 200 -15.42 -26.68 -13.01
N ASP A 201 -15.46 -27.73 -12.21
CA ASP A 201 -15.91 -29.06 -12.61
C ASP A 201 -17.30 -29.28 -12.02
N LEU A 202 -18.31 -29.44 -12.88
CA LEU A 202 -19.70 -29.59 -12.45
C LEU A 202 -19.94 -30.89 -11.66
N ASP A 203 -19.22 -31.96 -11.97
CA ASP A 203 -19.39 -33.23 -11.25
C ASP A 203 -18.76 -33.11 -9.85
N ARG A 204 -17.61 -32.44 -9.76
CA ARG A 204 -17.00 -32.10 -8.46
C ARG A 204 -17.88 -31.16 -7.63
N LEU A 205 -18.49 -30.14 -8.24
CA LEU A 205 -19.46 -29.26 -7.57
C LEU A 205 -20.67 -30.05 -7.05
N THR A 206 -21.13 -31.02 -7.84
CA THR A 206 -22.26 -31.90 -7.47
C THR A 206 -21.91 -32.74 -6.24
N GLU A 207 -20.74 -33.37 -6.22
CA GLU A 207 -20.25 -34.15 -5.08
C GLU A 207 -20.02 -33.26 -3.84
N ALA A 208 -19.42 -32.08 -4.03
CA ALA A 208 -19.14 -31.14 -2.95
C ALA A 208 -20.41 -30.60 -2.29
N ALA A 209 -21.48 -30.39 -3.06
CA ALA A 209 -22.75 -29.86 -2.56
C ALA A 209 -23.29 -30.69 -1.39
N GLY A 210 -23.34 -32.02 -1.52
CA GLY A 210 -23.65 -32.95 -0.42
C GLY A 210 -24.90 -32.63 0.41
N GLY A 211 -25.91 -31.95 -0.18
CA GLY A 211 -27.11 -31.45 0.52
C GLY A 211 -26.93 -30.18 1.36
N HIS A 212 -25.74 -29.57 1.33
CA HIS A 212 -25.40 -28.34 2.05
C HIS A 212 -25.54 -27.07 1.21
N TRP A 213 -25.93 -27.20 -0.06
CA TRP A 213 -26.16 -26.07 -0.95
C TRP A 213 -27.63 -26.02 -1.37
N HIS A 214 -28.12 -24.80 -1.61
CA HIS A 214 -29.38 -24.58 -2.29
C HIS A 214 -29.10 -23.91 -3.62
N ILE A 215 -29.58 -24.51 -4.71
CA ILE A 215 -29.36 -24.03 -6.07
C ILE A 215 -30.59 -23.25 -6.53
N LEU A 216 -30.34 -22.02 -6.97
CA LEU A 216 -31.33 -21.22 -7.68
C LEU A 216 -31.06 -21.33 -9.18
N THR A 217 -32.12 -21.44 -9.99
CA THR A 217 -31.94 -21.54 -11.45
C THR A 217 -31.26 -20.32 -12.09
N GLY A 218 -31.11 -19.22 -11.33
CA GLY A 218 -30.18 -18.14 -11.63
C GLY A 218 -30.73 -17.03 -12.52
N CYS A 219 -29.83 -16.13 -12.91
CA CYS A 219 -30.10 -15.02 -13.81
C CYS A 219 -30.36 -15.50 -15.26
N ARG A 220 -30.41 -14.57 -16.22
CA ARG A 220 -30.56 -14.89 -17.66
C ARG A 220 -29.50 -15.86 -18.22
N LYS A 221 -28.35 -16.01 -17.54
CA LYS A 221 -27.30 -16.97 -17.88
C LYS A 221 -27.38 -18.30 -17.14
N GLY A 222 -28.36 -18.49 -16.27
CA GLY A 222 -28.65 -19.79 -15.69
C GLY A 222 -29.01 -20.82 -16.76
N ALA A 223 -28.56 -22.06 -16.58
CA ALA A 223 -28.72 -23.13 -17.56
C ALA A 223 -30.17 -23.32 -18.02
N VAL A 224 -31.14 -23.23 -17.09
CA VAL A 224 -32.56 -23.38 -17.38
C VAL A 224 -33.09 -22.25 -18.25
N ARG A 225 -32.71 -20.99 -17.99
CA ARG A 225 -33.16 -19.84 -18.78
C ARG A 225 -32.51 -19.78 -20.15
N GLN A 226 -31.24 -20.17 -20.27
CA GLN A 226 -30.58 -20.33 -21.57
C GLN A 226 -31.27 -21.43 -22.40
N ALA A 227 -31.59 -22.57 -21.78
CA ALA A 227 -32.30 -23.65 -22.44
C ALA A 227 -33.75 -23.27 -22.81
N LEU A 228 -34.42 -22.42 -22.03
CA LEU A 228 -35.76 -21.93 -22.33
C LEU A 228 -35.84 -21.13 -23.64
N GLN A 229 -34.75 -20.47 -24.04
CA GLN A 229 -34.63 -19.81 -25.35
C GLN A 229 -34.63 -20.81 -26.52
N GLN A 230 -34.27 -22.07 -26.26
CA GLN A 230 -34.27 -23.17 -27.23
C GLN A 230 -35.59 -23.95 -27.21
N GLY A 231 -36.42 -23.78 -26.17
CA GLY A 231 -37.77 -24.35 -26.05
C GLY A 231 -38.02 -25.00 -24.67
N ASP A 232 -39.29 -25.25 -24.36
CA ASP A 232 -39.69 -25.79 -23.04
C ASP A 232 -39.12 -27.16 -22.74
N ALA A 233 -38.99 -28.03 -23.77
CA ALA A 233 -38.40 -29.35 -23.61
C ALA A 233 -36.91 -29.29 -23.19
N ALA A 234 -36.16 -28.32 -23.74
CA ALA A 234 -34.76 -28.10 -23.37
C ALA A 234 -34.65 -27.54 -21.93
N ALA A 235 -35.53 -26.60 -21.57
CA ALA A 235 -35.58 -26.07 -20.20
C ALA A 235 -35.97 -27.13 -19.17
N GLU A 236 -36.92 -28.01 -19.48
CA GLU A 236 -37.28 -29.14 -18.62
C GLU A 236 -36.11 -30.10 -18.45
N ALA A 237 -35.38 -30.42 -19.52
CA ALA A 237 -34.20 -31.27 -19.44
C ALA A 237 -33.10 -30.64 -18.57
N ALA A 238 -32.80 -29.35 -18.76
CA ALA A 238 -31.84 -28.63 -17.93
C ALA A 238 -32.27 -28.55 -16.45
N LEU A 239 -33.55 -28.38 -16.18
CA LEU A 239 -34.09 -28.37 -14.81
C LEU A 239 -33.99 -29.76 -14.16
N ARG A 240 -34.24 -30.83 -14.92
CA ARG A 240 -34.09 -32.22 -14.45
C ARG A 240 -32.62 -32.58 -14.18
N ASP A 241 -31.68 -32.09 -14.99
CA ASP A 241 -30.23 -32.26 -14.75
C ASP A 241 -29.81 -31.61 -13.43
N LEU A 242 -30.28 -30.39 -13.13
CA LEU A 242 -30.04 -29.77 -11.82
C LEU A 242 -30.62 -30.60 -10.66
N VAL A 243 -31.82 -31.16 -10.82
CA VAL A 243 -32.43 -32.03 -9.80
C VAL A 243 -31.68 -33.34 -9.63
N GLU A 244 -31.21 -33.95 -10.71
CA GLU A 244 -30.41 -35.17 -10.68
C GLU A 244 -29.08 -34.95 -9.96
N ARG A 245 -28.47 -33.78 -10.17
CA ARG A 245 -27.21 -33.40 -9.53
C ARG A 245 -27.39 -33.06 -8.05
N PHE A 246 -28.24 -32.09 -7.74
CA PHE A 246 -28.25 -31.47 -6.42
C PHE A 246 -29.34 -32.00 -5.49
N GLY A 247 -30.28 -32.81 -5.99
CA GLY A 247 -31.44 -33.26 -5.24
C GLY A 247 -32.62 -32.29 -5.38
N ARG A 248 -33.84 -32.84 -5.33
CA ARG A 248 -35.08 -32.11 -5.57
C ARG A 248 -35.35 -31.04 -4.51
N GLU A 249 -35.02 -31.36 -3.27
CA GLU A 249 -35.18 -30.53 -2.08
C GLU A 249 -34.20 -29.35 -2.03
N HIS A 250 -33.17 -29.35 -2.87
CA HIS A 250 -32.10 -28.38 -2.91
C HIS A 250 -32.12 -27.50 -4.17
N VAL A 251 -33.17 -27.60 -5.00
CA VAL A 251 -33.30 -26.81 -6.24
C VAL A 251 -34.61 -26.03 -6.22
N SER A 252 -34.53 -24.71 -6.44
CA SER A 252 -35.70 -23.84 -6.61
C SER A 252 -35.66 -23.11 -7.95
N VAL A 253 -36.82 -22.98 -8.59
CA VAL A 253 -36.95 -22.18 -9.81
C VAL A 253 -37.08 -20.71 -9.44
N GLU A 254 -36.11 -19.92 -9.88
CA GLU A 254 -36.00 -18.50 -9.60
C GLU A 254 -36.78 -17.66 -10.62
N LEU A 255 -37.70 -16.83 -10.12
CA LEU A 255 -38.49 -15.90 -10.89
C LEU A 255 -38.00 -14.47 -10.63
N THR A 256 -37.73 -13.71 -11.70
CA THR A 256 -37.32 -12.31 -11.62
C THR A 256 -38.26 -11.44 -12.44
N HIS A 257 -38.42 -10.18 -12.05
CA HIS A 257 -39.20 -9.19 -12.79
C HIS A 257 -38.42 -7.87 -12.88
N HIS A 258 -37.73 -7.64 -13.99
CA HIS A 258 -36.90 -6.45 -14.22
C HIS A 258 -37.66 -5.28 -14.85
N GLY A 259 -38.93 -5.48 -15.22
CA GLY A 259 -39.78 -4.48 -15.84
C GLY A 259 -39.58 -4.43 -17.36
N ILE A 260 -39.27 -5.57 -17.98
CA ILE A 260 -39.26 -5.74 -19.44
C ILE A 260 -40.51 -6.53 -19.87
N PRO A 261 -41.03 -6.32 -21.10
CA PRO A 261 -42.28 -6.93 -21.54
C PRO A 261 -42.33 -8.46 -21.39
N GLU A 262 -41.19 -9.14 -21.58
CA GLU A 262 -41.10 -10.60 -21.59
C GLU A 262 -41.06 -11.24 -20.19
N ASP A 263 -41.06 -10.43 -19.11
CA ASP A 263 -40.93 -10.95 -17.74
C ASP A 263 -42.09 -11.86 -17.33
N ASP A 264 -43.34 -11.44 -17.60
CA ASP A 264 -44.54 -12.18 -17.20
C ASP A 264 -44.66 -13.51 -17.95
N GLU A 265 -44.44 -13.48 -19.27
CA GLU A 265 -44.51 -14.66 -20.15
C GLU A 265 -43.42 -15.67 -19.82
N ARG A 266 -42.21 -15.20 -19.54
CA ARG A 266 -41.10 -16.04 -19.07
C ARG A 266 -41.42 -16.66 -17.72
N ASN A 267 -41.92 -15.87 -16.77
CA ASN A 267 -42.25 -16.35 -15.42
C ASN A 267 -43.39 -17.37 -15.46
N ALA A 268 -44.42 -17.18 -16.30
CA ALA A 268 -45.49 -18.15 -16.50
C ALA A 268 -44.94 -19.50 -16.98
N ARG A 269 -44.06 -19.50 -18.00
CA ARG A 269 -43.41 -20.73 -18.50
C ARG A 269 -42.54 -21.41 -17.43
N LEU A 270 -41.78 -20.63 -16.65
CA LEU A 270 -40.97 -21.16 -15.55
C LEU A 270 -41.83 -21.77 -14.44
N ILE A 271 -42.98 -21.18 -14.12
CA ILE A 271 -43.94 -21.72 -13.15
C ILE A 271 -44.51 -23.06 -13.64
N GLU A 272 -44.95 -23.13 -14.89
CA GLU A 272 -45.47 -24.37 -15.49
C GLU A 272 -44.42 -25.48 -15.49
N LEU A 273 -43.17 -25.15 -15.83
CA LEU A 273 -42.04 -26.09 -15.77
C LEU A 273 -41.76 -26.55 -14.33
N ALA A 274 -41.77 -25.64 -13.36
CA ALA A 274 -41.57 -25.96 -11.95
C ALA A 274 -42.66 -26.90 -11.43
N ASP A 275 -43.93 -26.63 -11.73
CA ASP A 275 -45.06 -27.47 -11.32
C ASP A 275 -45.00 -28.86 -11.98
N LYS A 276 -44.61 -28.93 -13.26
CA LYS A 276 -44.44 -30.20 -13.99
C LYS A 276 -43.32 -31.08 -13.41
N VAL A 277 -42.20 -30.46 -13.04
CA VAL A 277 -41.06 -31.18 -12.44
C VAL A 277 -41.30 -31.43 -10.95
N GLY A 278 -42.15 -30.65 -10.28
CA GLY A 278 -42.51 -30.72 -8.87
C GLY A 278 -41.52 -29.98 -7.96
N LEU A 279 -41.12 -28.77 -8.35
CA LEU A 279 -40.17 -27.92 -7.63
C LEU A 279 -40.82 -26.63 -7.12
N PRO A 280 -40.34 -26.07 -6.00
CA PRO A 280 -40.79 -24.75 -5.55
C PRO A 280 -40.31 -23.64 -6.49
N VAL A 281 -41.15 -22.63 -6.66
CA VAL A 281 -40.78 -21.35 -7.26
C VAL A 281 -40.52 -20.32 -6.17
N LEU A 282 -39.57 -19.42 -6.39
CA LEU A 282 -39.31 -18.29 -5.50
C LEU A 282 -39.02 -17.01 -6.29
N ALA A 283 -39.29 -15.87 -5.66
CA ALA A 283 -39.08 -14.56 -6.27
C ALA A 283 -37.79 -13.93 -5.75
N THR A 284 -37.00 -13.36 -6.65
CA THR A 284 -35.81 -12.55 -6.37
C THR A 284 -35.83 -11.28 -7.22
N THR A 285 -35.02 -10.30 -6.85
CA THR A 285 -34.77 -9.13 -7.71
C THR A 285 -33.55 -9.33 -8.60
N GLY A 286 -32.58 -10.15 -8.18
CA GLY A 286 -31.26 -10.18 -8.82
C GLY A 286 -30.58 -8.81 -8.69
N ALA A 287 -30.60 -8.24 -7.49
CA ALA A 287 -30.22 -6.86 -7.25
C ALA A 287 -28.73 -6.64 -7.53
N HIS A 288 -28.41 -5.60 -8.27
CA HIS A 288 -27.03 -5.15 -8.54
C HIS A 288 -26.74 -3.81 -7.84
N PHE A 289 -27.74 -3.17 -7.24
CA PHE A 289 -27.61 -1.91 -6.55
C PHE A 289 -28.70 -1.74 -5.51
N ALA A 290 -28.47 -0.90 -4.50
CA ALA A 290 -29.38 -0.76 -3.37
C ALA A 290 -30.73 -0.16 -3.78
N ALA A 291 -30.74 1.02 -4.40
CA ALA A 291 -31.95 1.78 -4.67
C ALA A 291 -31.98 2.41 -6.10
N PRO A 292 -33.15 2.89 -6.59
CA PRO A 292 -33.26 3.46 -7.94
C PRO A 292 -32.27 4.58 -8.32
N PRO A 293 -31.84 5.49 -7.43
CA PRO A 293 -30.86 6.53 -7.76
C PRO A 293 -29.52 5.98 -8.28
N GLN A 294 -29.09 4.81 -7.80
CA GLN A 294 -27.84 4.15 -8.18
C GLN A 294 -27.87 3.51 -9.59
N ARG A 295 -29.02 3.54 -10.29
CA ARG A 295 -29.14 2.98 -11.65
C ARG A 295 -28.12 3.56 -12.63
N ARG A 296 -27.90 4.89 -12.61
CA ARG A 296 -26.94 5.56 -13.51
C ARG A 296 -25.52 5.05 -13.27
N ARG A 297 -25.14 4.93 -11.99
CA ARG A 297 -23.88 4.35 -11.53
C ARG A 297 -23.69 2.92 -12.03
N ALA A 298 -24.72 2.07 -11.90
CA ALA A 298 -24.68 0.68 -12.38
C ALA A 298 -24.46 0.59 -13.91
N MET A 299 -25.18 1.40 -14.69
CA MET A 299 -25.00 1.44 -16.15
C MET A 299 -23.59 1.90 -16.55
N ALA A 300 -23.06 2.91 -15.86
CA ALA A 300 -21.70 3.39 -16.09
C ALA A 300 -20.65 2.32 -15.76
N LEU A 301 -20.80 1.59 -14.65
CA LEU A 301 -19.90 0.49 -14.28
C LEU A 301 -19.92 -0.63 -15.31
N ALA A 302 -21.09 -1.01 -15.83
CA ALA A 302 -21.21 -1.99 -16.91
C ALA A 302 -20.47 -1.54 -18.19
N ALA A 303 -20.55 -0.25 -18.56
CA ALA A 303 -19.79 0.29 -19.68
C ALA A 303 -18.26 0.31 -19.41
N ILE A 304 -17.85 0.68 -18.20
CA ILE A 304 -16.45 0.64 -17.77
C ILE A 304 -15.90 -0.78 -17.81
N ARG A 305 -16.67 -1.78 -17.35
CA ARG A 305 -16.33 -3.21 -17.43
C ARG A 305 -16.09 -3.63 -18.86
N ALA A 306 -16.98 -3.24 -19.77
CA ALA A 306 -16.88 -3.54 -21.20
C ALA A 306 -15.78 -2.75 -21.93
N ARG A 307 -15.10 -1.81 -21.25
CA ARG A 307 -14.16 -0.83 -21.84
C ARG A 307 -14.79 -0.01 -22.96
N SER A 308 -16.06 0.34 -22.81
CA SER A 308 -16.88 1.01 -23.82
C SER A 308 -17.53 2.29 -23.28
N SER A 309 -18.29 2.97 -24.14
CA SER A 309 -19.17 4.08 -23.75
C SER A 309 -20.59 3.60 -23.45
N LEU A 310 -21.40 4.43 -22.79
CA LEU A 310 -22.82 4.17 -22.56
C LEU A 310 -23.60 4.06 -23.88
N ASP A 311 -23.25 4.88 -24.88
CA ASP A 311 -23.90 4.88 -26.19
C ASP A 311 -23.68 3.55 -26.92
N ASP A 312 -22.43 3.06 -26.93
CA ASP A 312 -22.07 1.76 -27.52
C ASP A 312 -22.70 0.58 -26.75
N MET A 313 -23.01 0.79 -25.47
CA MET A 313 -23.61 -0.21 -24.58
C MET A 313 -25.15 -0.18 -24.59
N ALA A 314 -25.80 0.75 -25.30
CA ALA A 314 -27.25 0.96 -25.19
C ALA A 314 -28.09 -0.32 -25.37
N GLY A 315 -27.69 -1.22 -26.28
CA GLY A 315 -28.38 -2.51 -26.51
C GLY A 315 -28.13 -3.60 -25.46
N TRP A 316 -27.20 -3.38 -24.53
CA TRP A 316 -26.80 -4.33 -23.49
C TRP A 316 -27.24 -3.88 -22.08
N LEU A 317 -27.65 -2.62 -21.92
CA LEU A 317 -28.04 -2.05 -20.63
C LEU A 317 -29.52 -2.28 -20.35
N ALA A 318 -29.86 -2.51 -19.08
CA ALA A 318 -31.25 -2.73 -18.67
C ALA A 318 -32.11 -1.48 -18.97
N PRO A 319 -33.21 -1.59 -19.73
CA PRO A 319 -33.99 -0.43 -20.18
C PRO A 319 -34.62 0.38 -19.04
N THR A 320 -35.02 -0.29 -17.96
CA THR A 320 -35.81 0.31 -16.86
C THR A 320 -35.06 0.33 -15.52
N GLY A 321 -33.91 -0.35 -15.41
CA GLY A 321 -33.12 -0.42 -14.17
C GLY A 321 -33.82 -1.14 -13.01
N GLY A 322 -34.50 -2.24 -13.29
CA GLY A 322 -35.25 -3.00 -12.29
C GLY A 322 -34.45 -3.86 -11.32
N ALA A 323 -33.11 -3.87 -11.39
CA ALA A 323 -32.24 -4.71 -10.56
C ALA A 323 -31.80 -4.01 -9.25
N HIS A 324 -32.76 -3.45 -8.51
CA HIS A 324 -32.53 -2.91 -7.16
C HIS A 324 -33.27 -3.73 -6.10
N LEU A 325 -32.88 -3.56 -4.84
CA LEU A 325 -33.62 -4.14 -3.72
C LEU A 325 -35.04 -3.58 -3.67
N ARG A 326 -36.02 -4.45 -3.40
CA ARG A 326 -37.44 -4.09 -3.35
C ARG A 326 -38.05 -4.51 -2.03
N SER A 327 -39.03 -3.73 -1.57
CA SER A 327 -39.85 -4.10 -0.42
C SER A 327 -40.71 -5.33 -0.73
N GLY A 328 -41.13 -6.04 0.32
CA GLY A 328 -42.09 -7.14 0.14
C GLY A 328 -43.41 -6.71 -0.48
N ASP A 329 -43.87 -5.48 -0.26
CA ASP A 329 -45.10 -4.94 -0.86
C ASP A 329 -44.97 -4.76 -2.39
N GLU A 330 -43.78 -4.38 -2.85
CA GLU A 330 -43.47 -4.29 -4.29
C GLU A 330 -43.37 -5.68 -4.90
N MET A 331 -42.68 -6.61 -4.22
CA MET A 331 -42.56 -7.99 -4.67
C MET A 331 -43.93 -8.69 -4.72
N ALA A 332 -44.79 -8.47 -3.74
CA ALA A 332 -46.15 -9.00 -3.73
C ALA A 332 -47.01 -8.46 -4.89
N ARG A 333 -46.81 -7.20 -5.29
CA ARG A 333 -47.48 -6.61 -6.46
C ARG A 333 -46.97 -7.21 -7.77
N LEU A 334 -45.65 -7.32 -7.93
CA LEU A 334 -45.04 -7.85 -9.14
C LEU A 334 -45.34 -9.35 -9.34
N PHE A 335 -45.41 -10.10 -8.25
CA PHE A 335 -45.68 -11.54 -8.28
C PHE A 335 -47.10 -11.88 -7.83
N ALA A 336 -48.06 -10.97 -8.04
CA ALA A 336 -49.46 -11.17 -7.65
C ALA A 336 -50.09 -12.43 -8.27
N ALA A 337 -49.63 -12.84 -9.46
CA ALA A 337 -50.04 -14.08 -10.12
C ALA A 337 -49.51 -15.36 -9.43
N CYS A 338 -48.45 -15.25 -8.62
CA CYS A 338 -47.85 -16.37 -7.89
C CYS A 338 -47.36 -15.96 -6.49
N PRO A 339 -48.28 -15.67 -5.53
CA PRO A 339 -47.90 -15.17 -4.20
C PRO A 339 -46.98 -16.11 -3.41
N ARG A 340 -47.05 -17.44 -3.67
CA ARG A 340 -46.17 -18.44 -3.06
C ARG A 340 -44.69 -18.17 -3.33
N ALA A 341 -44.34 -17.50 -4.44
CA ALA A 341 -42.95 -17.22 -4.77
C ALA A 341 -42.28 -16.27 -3.76
N VAL A 342 -43.01 -15.26 -3.27
CA VAL A 342 -42.53 -14.32 -2.25
C VAL A 342 -42.41 -15.02 -0.88
N ALA A 343 -43.42 -15.83 -0.52
CA ALA A 343 -43.41 -16.57 0.74
C ALA A 343 -42.29 -17.63 0.81
N ASN A 344 -42.03 -18.34 -0.30
CA ASN A 344 -40.96 -19.34 -0.39
C ASN A 344 -39.57 -18.72 -0.23
N ALA A 345 -39.36 -17.48 -0.72
CA ALA A 345 -38.09 -16.78 -0.52
C ALA A 345 -37.82 -16.53 0.98
N VAL A 346 -38.84 -16.15 1.75
CA VAL A 346 -38.71 -15.98 3.22
C VAL A 346 -38.40 -17.30 3.92
N ALA A 347 -39.10 -18.38 3.55
CA ALA A 347 -38.90 -19.70 4.15
C ALA A 347 -37.46 -20.18 3.97
N LEU A 348 -36.95 -20.12 2.73
CA LEU A 348 -35.57 -20.49 2.42
C LEU A 348 -34.56 -19.53 3.07
N GLY A 349 -34.87 -18.23 3.10
CA GLY A 349 -33.99 -17.24 3.71
C GLY A 349 -33.74 -17.49 5.19
N ARG A 350 -34.78 -17.86 5.94
CA ARG A 350 -34.68 -18.23 7.36
C ARG A 350 -33.89 -19.52 7.58
N GLU A 351 -34.00 -20.48 6.66
CA GLU A 351 -33.28 -21.75 6.71
C GLU A 351 -31.78 -21.59 6.45
N CYS A 352 -31.41 -20.68 5.55
CA CYS A 352 -30.01 -20.47 5.15
C CYS A 352 -29.26 -19.45 6.03
N ALA A 353 -29.94 -18.67 6.87
CA ALA A 353 -29.30 -17.58 7.61
C ALA A 353 -28.35 -18.07 8.73
N PHE A 354 -27.13 -17.54 8.81
CA PHE A 354 -26.18 -17.82 9.89
C PHE A 354 -25.15 -16.69 10.09
N ASP A 355 -24.40 -16.70 11.20
CA ASP A 355 -23.38 -15.68 11.53
C ASP A 355 -21.98 -16.09 11.04
N LEU A 356 -21.28 -15.18 10.35
CA LEU A 356 -19.92 -15.39 9.83
C LEU A 356 -18.87 -15.59 10.95
N SER A 357 -19.09 -15.11 12.17
CA SER A 357 -18.15 -15.30 13.28
C SER A 357 -17.92 -16.77 13.65
N LEU A 358 -18.79 -17.69 13.19
CA LEU A 358 -18.67 -19.12 13.44
C LEU A 358 -17.58 -19.82 12.59
N ILE A 359 -16.95 -19.14 11.65
CA ILE A 359 -15.90 -19.71 10.77
C ILE A 359 -14.46 -19.26 11.11
N ALA A 360 -14.25 -18.52 12.21
CA ALA A 360 -12.93 -18.01 12.58
C ALA A 360 -11.90 -19.16 12.85
N PRO A 361 -10.71 -19.12 12.24
CA PRO A 361 -9.67 -20.15 12.43
C PRO A 361 -8.80 -19.90 13.67
N GLN A 362 -7.93 -20.86 13.97
CA GLN A 362 -6.86 -20.71 14.97
C GLN A 362 -5.48 -20.70 14.30
N LEU A 363 -4.44 -20.38 15.07
CA LEU A 363 -3.06 -20.54 14.61
C LEU A 363 -2.72 -22.05 14.49
N PRO A 364 -1.98 -22.46 13.44
CA PRO A 364 -1.52 -23.84 13.34
C PRO A 364 -0.55 -24.18 14.49
N PRO A 365 -0.57 -25.43 14.98
CA PRO A 365 0.51 -25.89 15.84
C PRO A 365 1.84 -25.84 15.07
N PHE A 366 2.90 -25.44 15.76
CA PHE A 366 4.26 -25.39 15.23
C PHE A 366 4.98 -26.72 15.47
N ASP A 367 5.65 -27.23 14.44
CA ASP A 367 6.47 -28.44 14.54
C ASP A 367 7.67 -28.21 15.46
N VAL A 368 7.69 -28.88 16.61
CA VAL A 368 8.77 -28.81 17.61
C VAL A 368 9.54 -30.12 17.71
N PRO A 369 10.80 -30.10 18.18
CA PRO A 369 11.58 -31.32 18.38
C PRO A 369 10.94 -32.29 19.39
N ASP A 370 11.23 -33.59 19.23
CA ASP A 370 10.74 -34.65 20.13
C ASP A 370 11.06 -34.31 21.60
N GLY A 371 10.04 -34.42 22.46
CA GLY A 371 10.16 -34.11 23.90
C GLY A 371 9.91 -32.65 24.27
N HIS A 372 9.67 -31.78 23.29
CA HIS A 372 9.24 -30.40 23.51
C HIS A 372 7.77 -30.17 23.12
N ASP A 373 7.19 -29.16 23.74
CA ASP A 373 6.01 -28.42 23.27
C ASP A 373 6.43 -27.02 22.82
N GLU A 374 5.52 -26.23 22.25
CA GLU A 374 5.82 -24.87 21.77
C GLU A 374 6.41 -23.96 22.86
N ASN A 375 5.92 -24.08 24.11
CA ASN A 375 6.39 -23.26 25.23
C ASN A 375 7.82 -23.61 25.64
N SER A 376 8.10 -24.89 25.84
CA SER A 376 9.42 -25.39 26.23
C SER A 376 10.45 -25.19 25.12
N TRP A 377 10.05 -25.29 23.85
CA TRP A 377 10.93 -25.01 22.73
C TRP A 377 11.26 -23.52 22.58
N LEU A 378 10.26 -22.64 22.65
CA LEU A 378 10.49 -21.19 22.66
C LEU A 378 11.41 -20.78 23.80
N ARG A 379 11.23 -21.38 24.98
CA ARG A 379 12.10 -21.18 26.14
C ARG A 379 13.55 -21.56 25.83
N GLU A 380 13.80 -22.76 25.31
CA GLU A 380 15.15 -23.23 24.97
C GLU A 380 15.87 -22.24 24.01
N LEU A 381 15.18 -21.85 22.93
CA LEU A 381 15.69 -20.88 21.96
C LEU A 381 16.00 -19.53 22.60
N THR A 382 15.11 -19.05 23.47
CA THR A 382 15.25 -17.78 24.18
C THR A 382 16.49 -17.76 25.06
N PHE A 383 16.71 -18.79 25.88
CA PHE A 383 17.90 -18.85 26.75
C PHE A 383 19.20 -19.03 25.97
N ALA A 384 19.19 -19.82 24.89
CA ALA A 384 20.34 -19.97 24.00
C ALA A 384 20.71 -18.64 23.31
N GLY A 385 19.71 -17.88 22.87
CA GLY A 385 19.87 -16.55 22.29
C GLY A 385 20.35 -15.50 23.30
N ALA A 386 19.77 -15.51 24.50
CA ALA A 386 20.17 -14.63 25.60
C ALA A 386 21.64 -14.83 26.00
N ALA A 387 22.13 -16.07 26.03
CA ALA A 387 23.53 -16.34 26.30
C ALA A 387 24.49 -15.68 25.30
N ARG A 388 24.07 -15.54 24.03
CA ARG A 388 24.85 -14.87 22.98
C ARG A 388 24.77 -13.35 23.03
N ARG A 389 23.58 -12.79 23.29
CA ARG A 389 23.33 -11.34 23.21
C ARG A 389 23.44 -10.60 24.55
N TYR A 390 22.99 -11.20 25.65
CA TYR A 390 23.05 -10.64 27.01
C TYR A 390 24.23 -11.17 27.83
N GLY A 391 24.89 -12.23 27.39
CA GLY A 391 25.94 -12.91 28.15
C GLY A 391 25.36 -13.83 29.23
N SER A 392 26.13 -14.12 30.29
CA SER A 392 25.71 -15.02 31.36
C SER A 392 24.68 -14.36 32.30
N TYR A 393 23.88 -15.18 33.00
CA TYR A 393 22.91 -14.69 34.00
C TYR A 393 23.54 -13.72 35.00
N ALA A 394 24.74 -14.03 35.51
CA ALA A 394 25.45 -13.17 36.46
C ALA A 394 25.93 -11.84 35.85
N GLY A 395 26.09 -11.77 34.51
CA GLY A 395 26.49 -10.56 33.80
C GLY A 395 25.34 -9.60 33.52
N ASN A 396 24.09 -10.09 33.47
CA ASN A 396 22.92 -9.26 33.19
C ASN A 396 21.63 -9.83 33.80
N GLU A 397 21.55 -9.83 35.14
CA GLU A 397 20.42 -10.42 35.87
C GLU A 397 19.06 -9.81 35.48
N ALA A 398 19.01 -8.49 35.24
CA ALA A 398 17.79 -7.79 34.87
C ALA A 398 17.19 -8.34 33.56
N ALA A 399 18.02 -8.63 32.56
CA ALA A 399 17.54 -9.20 31.29
C ALA A 399 16.93 -10.58 31.48
N TYR A 400 17.57 -11.45 32.27
CA TYR A 400 17.04 -12.80 32.52
C TYR A 400 15.74 -12.80 33.34
N GLN A 401 15.58 -11.87 34.29
CA GLN A 401 14.30 -11.69 35.00
C GLN A 401 13.19 -11.22 34.06
N GLN A 402 13.49 -10.30 33.14
CA GLN A 402 12.54 -9.86 32.12
C GLN A 402 12.13 -11.01 31.19
N LEU A 403 13.07 -11.82 30.72
CA LEU A 403 12.79 -12.99 29.86
C LEU A 403 11.81 -13.97 30.53
N GLU A 404 11.99 -14.26 31.82
CA GLU A 404 11.08 -15.14 32.57
C GLU A 404 9.66 -14.59 32.66
N HIS A 405 9.52 -13.28 32.91
CA HIS A 405 8.22 -12.60 32.93
C HIS A 405 7.53 -12.67 31.57
N GLU A 406 8.25 -12.33 30.49
CA GLU A 406 7.71 -12.36 29.13
C GLU A 406 7.27 -13.77 28.71
N LEU A 407 8.12 -14.78 28.94
CA LEU A 407 7.79 -16.17 28.61
C LEU A 407 6.53 -16.66 29.34
N LYS A 408 6.35 -16.25 30.60
CA LYS A 408 5.13 -16.56 31.36
C LYS A 408 3.90 -15.94 30.72
N VAL A 409 3.94 -14.65 30.35
CA VAL A 409 2.81 -13.96 29.71
C VAL A 409 2.49 -14.57 28.34
N ILE A 410 3.51 -14.92 27.55
CA ILE A 410 3.35 -15.58 26.25
C ILE A 410 2.64 -16.93 26.39
N ALA A 411 3.01 -17.72 27.41
CA ALA A 411 2.38 -19.00 27.71
C ALA A 411 0.93 -18.85 28.17
N GLU A 412 0.64 -17.89 29.06
CA GLU A 412 -0.72 -17.61 29.55
C GLU A 412 -1.68 -17.18 28.43
N LEU A 413 -1.17 -16.47 27.42
CA LEU A 413 -1.95 -16.02 26.26
C LEU A 413 -1.96 -17.00 25.09
N ASN A 414 -1.30 -18.16 25.22
CA ASN A 414 -1.22 -19.20 24.19
C ASN A 414 -0.69 -18.68 22.84
N PHE A 415 0.39 -17.89 22.87
CA PHE A 415 1.09 -17.40 21.67
C PHE A 415 2.49 -17.97 21.38
N PRO A 416 2.99 -19.07 22.00
CA PRO A 416 4.35 -19.52 21.71
C PRO A 416 4.56 -19.90 20.24
N GLY A 417 3.60 -20.58 19.59
CA GLY A 417 3.64 -20.87 18.16
C GLY A 417 3.79 -19.63 17.28
N TYR A 418 3.18 -18.50 17.63
CA TYR A 418 3.31 -17.24 16.88
C TYR A 418 4.76 -16.74 16.86
N PHE A 419 5.45 -16.76 18.00
CA PHE A 419 6.87 -16.37 18.08
C PHE A 419 7.77 -17.36 17.33
N LEU A 420 7.47 -18.65 17.39
CA LEU A 420 8.22 -19.69 16.67
C LEU A 420 8.11 -19.55 15.15
N VAL A 421 6.93 -19.20 14.63
CA VAL A 421 6.72 -18.90 13.19
C VAL A 421 7.59 -17.72 12.76
N VAL A 422 7.59 -16.62 13.52
CA VAL A 422 8.38 -15.44 13.15
C VAL A 422 9.87 -15.73 13.28
N HIS A 423 10.30 -16.43 14.34
CA HIS A 423 11.68 -16.87 14.51
C HIS A 423 12.14 -17.72 13.33
N ASP A 424 11.30 -18.62 12.82
CA ASP A 424 11.65 -19.45 11.66
C ASP A 424 11.89 -18.62 10.40
N ILE A 425 11.04 -17.63 10.13
CA ILE A 425 11.19 -16.75 8.96
C ILE A 425 12.48 -15.92 9.08
N VAL A 426 12.75 -15.37 10.27
CA VAL A 426 13.99 -14.62 10.54
C VAL A 426 15.22 -15.52 10.44
N SER A 427 15.14 -16.75 10.96
CA SER A 427 16.22 -17.75 10.86
C SER A 427 16.51 -18.09 9.39
N PHE A 428 15.47 -18.33 8.59
CA PHE A 428 15.60 -18.52 7.14
C PHE A 428 16.33 -17.35 6.48
N CYS A 429 15.96 -16.11 6.83
CA CYS A 429 16.63 -14.93 6.28
C CYS A 429 18.12 -14.93 6.64
N HIS A 430 18.47 -15.18 7.91
CA HIS A 430 19.88 -15.26 8.33
C HIS A 430 20.66 -16.38 7.62
N ASP A 431 20.08 -17.59 7.50
CA ASP A 431 20.74 -18.73 6.88
C ASP A 431 20.96 -18.56 5.37
N ASN A 432 20.20 -17.66 4.73
CA ASN A 432 20.27 -17.38 3.29
C ASN A 432 20.89 -16.01 2.98
N ASP A 433 21.56 -15.39 3.96
CA ASP A 433 22.20 -14.09 3.83
C ASP A 433 21.23 -13.01 3.35
N ILE A 434 20.09 -12.90 4.02
CA ILE A 434 19.06 -11.89 3.77
C ILE A 434 18.96 -11.02 5.03
N LEU A 435 19.25 -9.72 4.88
CA LEU A 435 19.06 -8.75 5.94
C LEU A 435 17.56 -8.62 6.26
N CYS A 436 17.24 -8.81 7.52
CA CYS A 436 15.90 -8.59 8.05
C CYS A 436 15.95 -7.93 9.45
N GLN A 437 14.86 -7.28 9.82
CA GLN A 437 14.71 -6.63 11.11
C GLN A 437 13.24 -6.59 11.53
N GLY A 438 12.95 -7.10 12.73
CA GLY A 438 11.67 -6.88 13.39
C GLY A 438 11.51 -5.44 13.88
N ARG A 439 10.31 -4.88 13.76
CA ARG A 439 10.03 -3.49 14.14
C ARG A 439 8.73 -3.35 14.94
N GLY A 440 8.41 -2.10 15.31
CA GLY A 440 7.13 -1.78 15.93
C GLY A 440 7.15 -2.14 17.40
N SER A 441 6.04 -2.64 17.92
CA SER A 441 5.98 -3.06 19.32
C SER A 441 6.87 -4.27 19.64
N ALA A 442 7.25 -5.09 18.65
CA ALA A 442 8.10 -6.25 18.86
C ALA A 442 9.45 -5.89 19.52
N ALA A 443 9.96 -4.67 19.28
CA ALA A 443 11.19 -4.17 19.89
C ALA A 443 11.09 -3.92 21.40
N ASN A 444 9.90 -4.02 22.02
CA ASN A 444 9.76 -3.97 23.49
C ASN A 444 9.97 -5.34 24.16
N SER A 445 10.16 -6.43 23.40
CA SER A 445 10.28 -7.79 23.96
C SER A 445 11.72 -8.25 24.01
N ALA A 446 12.18 -8.58 25.22
CA ALA A 446 13.47 -9.21 25.45
C ALA A 446 13.52 -10.61 24.81
N VAL A 447 12.39 -11.33 24.75
CA VAL A 447 12.28 -12.61 24.02
C VAL A 447 12.56 -12.41 22.53
N CYS A 448 11.91 -11.44 21.88
CA CYS A 448 12.17 -11.09 20.47
C CYS A 448 13.62 -10.71 20.21
N TYR A 449 14.24 -9.94 21.11
CA TYR A 449 15.66 -9.57 20.99
C TYR A 449 16.58 -10.79 21.17
N ALA A 450 16.31 -11.66 22.15
CA ALA A 450 17.13 -12.84 22.43
C ALA A 450 17.15 -13.81 21.25
N ILE A 451 15.99 -14.10 20.66
CA ILE A 451 15.88 -15.01 19.51
C ILE A 451 16.17 -14.36 18.15
N GLY A 452 16.60 -13.10 18.13
CA GLY A 452 17.10 -12.44 16.93
C GLY A 452 16.05 -11.77 16.04
N ILE A 453 14.77 -11.73 16.46
CA ILE A 453 13.72 -11.03 15.70
C ILE A 453 14.00 -9.53 15.65
N THR A 454 14.45 -8.92 16.76
CA THR A 454 14.76 -7.48 16.83
C THR A 454 16.24 -7.25 17.12
N ASN A 455 16.76 -6.09 16.72
CA ASN A 455 18.16 -5.69 16.95
C ASN A 455 18.32 -4.62 18.04
N VAL A 456 17.21 -4.22 18.68
CA VAL A 456 17.20 -3.21 19.75
C VAL A 456 17.06 -3.94 21.08
N ASP A 457 17.93 -3.65 22.03
CA ASP A 457 17.85 -4.19 23.39
C ASP A 457 16.80 -3.44 24.23
N PRO A 458 15.65 -4.07 24.57
CA PRO A 458 14.61 -3.42 25.35
C PRO A 458 14.98 -3.19 26.81
N VAL A 459 15.90 -3.98 27.37
CA VAL A 459 16.28 -3.91 28.79
C VAL A 459 17.20 -2.71 29.02
N GLU A 460 18.23 -2.55 28.18
CA GLU A 460 19.12 -1.39 28.23
C GLU A 460 18.34 -0.08 27.97
N ASN A 461 17.37 -0.13 27.04
CA ASN A 461 16.58 1.03 26.65
C ASN A 461 15.33 1.27 27.52
N GLN A 462 15.09 0.46 28.55
CA GLN A 462 13.96 0.57 29.49
C GLN A 462 12.59 0.61 28.78
N LEU A 463 12.43 -0.24 27.75
CA LEU A 463 11.20 -0.35 26.98
C LEU A 463 10.14 -1.19 27.72
N LEU A 464 8.86 -0.86 27.51
CA LEU A 464 7.73 -1.47 28.23
C LEU A 464 7.16 -2.66 27.45
N PHE A 465 7.39 -3.88 27.93
CA PHE A 465 6.88 -5.11 27.31
C PHE A 465 5.35 -5.12 27.18
N GLU A 466 4.61 -4.58 28.15
CA GLU A 466 3.14 -4.57 28.13
C GLU A 466 2.55 -3.75 26.98
N ARG A 467 3.36 -2.87 26.36
CA ARG A 467 2.98 -2.20 25.12
C ARG A 467 2.86 -3.18 23.95
N PHE A 468 3.68 -4.23 23.96
CA PHE A 468 3.67 -5.30 22.96
C PHE A 468 2.59 -6.33 23.25
N LEU A 469 2.60 -6.91 24.45
CA LEU A 469 1.69 -7.98 24.82
C LEU A 469 1.22 -7.82 26.27
N SER A 470 -0.11 -7.88 26.49
CA SER A 470 -0.70 -7.80 27.82
C SER A 470 -1.94 -8.71 27.93
N PRO A 471 -2.26 -9.24 29.13
CA PRO A 471 -3.41 -10.13 29.28
C PRO A 471 -4.79 -9.50 29.01
N GLU A 472 -4.88 -8.17 29.08
CA GLU A 472 -6.12 -7.43 28.79
C GLU A 472 -6.29 -7.08 27.30
N ARG A 473 -5.35 -7.50 26.44
CA ARG A 473 -5.41 -7.29 25.01
C ARG A 473 -6.16 -8.44 24.33
N ASP A 474 -7.20 -8.10 23.58
CA ASP A 474 -7.82 -9.03 22.65
C ASP A 474 -6.94 -9.26 21.42
N GLY A 475 -6.64 -10.53 21.12
CA GLY A 475 -5.98 -10.97 19.89
C GLY A 475 -4.45 -10.98 19.92
N PRO A 476 -3.81 -11.58 18.90
CA PRO A 476 -2.37 -11.77 18.83
C PRO A 476 -1.58 -10.44 18.75
N PRO A 477 -0.29 -10.45 19.16
CA PRO A 477 0.61 -9.34 18.90
C PRO A 477 0.84 -9.18 17.39
N ASP A 478 1.27 -7.99 16.97
CA ASP A 478 1.64 -7.70 15.58
C ASP A 478 3.17 -7.60 15.52
N ILE A 479 3.84 -8.61 14.97
CA ILE A 479 5.28 -8.59 14.70
C ILE A 479 5.48 -8.37 13.19
N ASP A 480 5.86 -7.13 12.85
CA ASP A 480 6.27 -6.73 11.52
C ASP A 480 7.75 -7.09 11.32
N VAL A 481 8.08 -7.77 10.22
CA VAL A 481 9.46 -8.05 9.81
C VAL A 481 9.76 -7.32 8.51
N ASP A 482 10.70 -6.36 8.57
CA ASP A 482 11.27 -5.74 7.38
C ASP A 482 12.35 -6.67 6.81
N ILE A 483 12.27 -6.97 5.51
CA ILE A 483 13.17 -7.82 4.74
C ILE A 483 13.66 -7.01 3.55
N GLU A 484 14.85 -7.30 3.04
CA GLU A 484 15.31 -6.78 1.74
C GLU A 484 14.21 -6.83 0.67
N SER A 485 13.95 -5.72 -0.01
CA SER A 485 12.84 -5.62 -0.96
C SER A 485 12.95 -6.62 -2.10
N ASP A 486 14.18 -6.90 -2.52
CA ASP A 486 14.47 -7.65 -3.75
C ASP A 486 14.47 -9.16 -3.49
N ARG A 487 14.78 -9.56 -2.24
CA ARG A 487 14.83 -10.96 -1.79
C ARG A 487 13.64 -11.39 -0.94
N ARG A 488 12.71 -10.47 -0.65
CA ARG A 488 11.49 -10.75 0.13
C ARG A 488 10.66 -11.91 -0.43
N GLU A 489 10.66 -12.10 -1.74
CA GLU A 489 9.93 -13.21 -2.36
C GLU A 489 10.44 -14.57 -1.88
N GLU A 490 11.74 -14.71 -1.60
CA GLU A 490 12.31 -15.96 -1.09
C GLU A 490 11.73 -16.32 0.28
N ALA A 491 11.57 -15.34 1.18
CA ALA A 491 10.94 -15.54 2.49
C ALA A 491 9.45 -15.92 2.36
N ILE A 492 8.72 -15.30 1.43
CA ILE A 492 7.32 -15.67 1.15
C ILE A 492 7.22 -17.11 0.63
N GLN A 493 8.12 -17.51 -0.27
CA GLN A 493 8.16 -18.88 -0.79
C GLN A 493 8.59 -19.90 0.26
N HIS A 494 9.48 -19.53 1.19
CA HIS A 494 9.79 -20.35 2.36
C HIS A 494 8.55 -20.63 3.20
N VAL A 495 7.73 -19.62 3.49
CA VAL A 495 6.46 -19.82 4.21
C VAL A 495 5.52 -20.77 3.45
N TYR A 496 5.38 -20.61 2.13
CA TYR A 496 4.58 -21.54 1.33
C TYR A 496 5.13 -22.97 1.33
N ALA A 497 6.46 -23.13 1.29
CA ALA A 497 7.11 -24.44 1.29
C ALA A 497 6.99 -25.14 2.65
N LYS A 498 7.12 -24.39 3.75
CA LYS A 498 7.09 -24.92 5.11
C LYS A 498 5.66 -25.24 5.57
N TYR A 499 4.74 -24.30 5.43
CA TYR A 499 3.37 -24.43 5.98
C TYR A 499 2.38 -24.98 4.95
N GLY A 500 2.74 -24.98 3.66
CA GLY A 500 1.86 -25.39 2.58
C GLY A 500 0.97 -24.25 2.08
N ARG A 501 0.80 -24.19 0.75
CA ARG A 501 0.01 -23.15 0.06
C ARG A 501 -1.49 -23.20 0.34
N GLU A 502 -1.98 -24.33 0.87
CA GLU A 502 -3.37 -24.46 1.32
C GLU A 502 -3.62 -23.74 2.64
N TYR A 503 -2.59 -23.62 3.49
CA TYR A 503 -2.66 -23.07 4.85
C TYR A 503 -2.09 -21.66 4.96
N ALA A 504 -1.38 -21.20 3.92
CA ALA A 504 -0.79 -19.87 3.88
C ALA A 504 -1.14 -19.12 2.58
N ALA A 505 -1.47 -17.83 2.69
CA ALA A 505 -1.79 -16.97 1.54
C ALA A 505 -1.50 -15.50 1.83
N GLN A 506 -1.22 -14.72 0.79
CA GLN A 506 -1.06 -13.27 0.92
C GLN A 506 -2.41 -12.59 1.13
N VAL A 507 -2.46 -11.55 1.95
CA VAL A 507 -3.63 -10.70 2.14
C VAL A 507 -3.85 -9.88 0.88
N ALA A 508 -5.11 -9.65 0.50
CA ALA A 508 -5.41 -8.78 -0.64
C ALA A 508 -5.39 -7.30 -0.26
N ASN A 509 -5.41 -6.46 -1.28
CA ASN A 509 -5.72 -5.04 -1.13
C ASN A 509 -6.85 -4.67 -2.08
N VAL A 510 -7.95 -4.15 -1.57
CA VAL A 510 -9.08 -3.71 -2.39
C VAL A 510 -8.77 -2.32 -2.95
N ILE A 511 -8.44 -2.26 -4.24
CA ILE A 511 -8.12 -0.98 -4.90
C ILE A 511 -9.41 -0.24 -5.19
N THR A 512 -9.62 0.89 -4.52
CA THR A 512 -10.79 1.75 -4.70
C THR A 512 -10.54 2.88 -5.71
N TYR A 513 -11.61 3.40 -6.31
CA TYR A 513 -11.54 4.58 -7.16
C TYR A 513 -11.07 5.79 -6.35
N ARG A 514 -10.00 6.43 -6.84
CA ARG A 514 -9.51 7.75 -6.40
C ARG A 514 -9.82 8.80 -7.46
N GLY A 515 -9.77 10.09 -7.11
CA GLY A 515 -10.25 11.15 -7.99
C GLY A 515 -9.75 11.12 -9.44
N ARG A 516 -8.45 10.87 -9.68
CA ARG A 516 -7.91 10.76 -11.06
C ARG A 516 -8.47 9.57 -11.84
N SER A 517 -8.52 8.38 -11.21
CA SER A 517 -9.08 7.18 -11.83
C SER A 517 -10.58 7.28 -12.03
N ALA A 518 -11.30 7.89 -11.08
CA ALA A 518 -12.74 8.09 -11.15
C ALA A 518 -13.09 9.00 -12.33
N VAL A 519 -12.41 10.16 -12.48
CA VAL A 519 -12.62 11.07 -13.62
C VAL A 519 -12.28 10.40 -14.95
N ARG A 520 -11.18 9.63 -15.03
CA ARG A 520 -10.80 8.92 -16.25
C ARG A 520 -11.86 7.91 -16.69
N ASP A 521 -12.34 7.08 -15.76
CA ASP A 521 -13.30 6.02 -16.08
C ASP A 521 -14.73 6.57 -16.26
N ALA A 522 -15.12 7.63 -15.53
CA ALA A 522 -16.37 8.35 -15.76
C ALA A 522 -16.39 9.03 -17.15
N ALA A 523 -15.30 9.71 -17.53
CA ALA A 523 -15.18 10.31 -18.85
C ALA A 523 -15.20 9.26 -19.98
N ARG A 524 -14.64 8.08 -19.75
CA ARG A 524 -14.75 6.96 -20.71
C ARG A 524 -16.20 6.48 -20.85
N ALA A 525 -16.89 6.24 -19.74
CA ALA A 525 -18.28 5.80 -19.75
C ALA A 525 -19.17 6.79 -20.52
N LEU A 526 -18.90 8.09 -20.38
CA LEU A 526 -19.61 9.17 -21.07
C LEU A 526 -19.12 9.44 -22.52
N GLY A 527 -18.20 8.62 -23.06
CA GLY A 527 -17.81 8.67 -24.48
C GLY A 527 -16.71 9.67 -24.86
N PHE A 528 -15.99 10.27 -23.89
CA PHE A 528 -14.91 11.22 -24.20
C PHE A 528 -13.60 10.53 -24.64
N SER A 529 -12.81 11.21 -25.48
CA SER A 529 -11.57 10.65 -26.03
C SER A 529 -10.45 10.46 -24.98
N THR A 530 -9.52 9.53 -25.23
CA THR A 530 -8.38 9.25 -24.32
C THR A 530 -7.55 10.50 -24.01
N GLY A 531 -7.35 11.39 -25.01
CA GLY A 531 -6.64 12.65 -24.82
C GLY A 531 -7.33 13.58 -23.82
N GLN A 532 -8.66 13.68 -23.88
CA GLN A 532 -9.46 14.46 -22.92
C GLN A 532 -9.42 13.82 -21.53
N GLN A 533 -9.58 12.50 -21.44
CA GLN A 533 -9.49 11.76 -20.18
C GLN A 533 -8.16 12.02 -19.46
N ASP A 534 -7.05 11.99 -20.19
CA ASP A 534 -5.71 12.22 -19.64
C ASP A 534 -5.44 13.69 -19.30
N ALA A 535 -6.00 14.63 -20.06
CA ALA A 535 -5.91 16.05 -19.76
C ALA A 535 -6.69 16.40 -18.47
N TRP A 536 -7.94 15.94 -18.36
CA TRP A 536 -8.82 16.23 -17.23
C TRP A 536 -8.35 15.58 -15.93
N SER A 537 -7.91 14.31 -15.96
CA SER A 537 -7.40 13.63 -14.77
C SER A 537 -6.16 14.31 -14.17
N LYS A 538 -5.41 15.11 -14.93
CA LYS A 538 -4.29 15.93 -14.43
C LYS A 538 -4.72 17.23 -13.75
N GLN A 539 -5.95 17.71 -14.02
CA GLN A 539 -6.49 18.93 -13.39
C GLN A 539 -7.01 18.67 -11.97
N VAL A 540 -7.49 17.44 -11.71
CA VAL A 540 -8.00 17.01 -10.41
C VAL A 540 -6.88 17.08 -9.37
N SER A 541 -7.16 17.80 -8.28
CA SER A 541 -6.29 17.84 -7.12
C SER A 541 -6.07 16.43 -6.58
N ARG A 542 -4.88 16.16 -6.07
CA ARG A 542 -4.64 14.94 -5.29
C ARG A 542 -5.25 15.02 -3.88
N TRP A 543 -5.74 16.19 -3.48
CA TRP A 543 -5.98 16.57 -2.08
C TRP A 543 -7.45 16.81 -1.73
N THR A 544 -8.30 17.03 -2.72
CA THR A 544 -9.74 17.32 -2.57
C THR A 544 -10.53 16.23 -3.29
N GLY A 545 -11.66 15.81 -2.72
CA GLY A 545 -12.56 14.86 -3.38
C GLY A 545 -13.11 15.46 -4.68
N VAL A 546 -13.46 14.60 -5.64
CA VAL A 546 -13.83 15.07 -7.00
C VAL A 546 -15.00 16.04 -6.96
N ALA A 547 -15.96 15.81 -6.06
CA ALA A 547 -17.14 16.64 -5.87
C ALA A 547 -16.85 18.09 -5.39
N GLN A 548 -15.64 18.37 -4.90
CA GLN A 548 -15.24 19.70 -4.40
C GLN A 548 -14.38 20.48 -5.40
N GLU A 549 -14.08 19.93 -6.57
CA GLU A 549 -13.29 20.62 -7.59
C GLU A 549 -14.09 21.75 -8.24
N GLN A 550 -13.64 22.99 -8.04
CA GLN A 550 -14.20 24.19 -8.67
C GLN A 550 -13.23 24.76 -9.71
N HIS A 551 -13.76 25.48 -10.70
CA HIS A 551 -13.00 26.15 -11.77
C HIS A 551 -12.13 25.19 -12.61
N THR A 552 -12.66 24.03 -12.98
CA THR A 552 -12.02 23.10 -13.92
C THR A 552 -12.69 23.14 -15.29
N GLU A 553 -12.03 22.61 -16.32
CA GLU A 553 -12.63 22.41 -17.66
C GLU A 553 -13.36 21.05 -17.76
N ILE A 554 -13.52 20.35 -16.65
CA ILE A 554 -14.15 19.02 -16.60
C ILE A 554 -15.67 19.21 -16.64
N PRO A 555 -16.40 18.52 -17.53
CA PRO A 555 -17.86 18.61 -17.57
C PRO A 555 -18.53 18.19 -16.25
N ASP A 556 -19.62 18.86 -15.87
CA ASP A 556 -20.33 18.61 -14.61
C ASP A 556 -20.82 17.16 -14.49
N ASP A 557 -21.31 16.56 -15.58
CA ASP A 557 -21.75 15.16 -15.60
C ASP A 557 -20.60 14.18 -15.32
N VAL A 558 -19.38 14.50 -15.79
CA VAL A 558 -18.18 13.70 -15.51
C VAL A 558 -17.81 13.81 -14.03
N LEU A 559 -17.89 15.02 -13.45
CA LEU A 559 -17.61 15.24 -12.03
C LEU A 559 -18.64 14.56 -11.13
N ALA A 560 -19.92 14.63 -11.48
CA ALA A 560 -21.01 13.98 -10.75
C ALA A 560 -20.83 12.46 -10.72
N LEU A 561 -20.65 11.83 -11.90
CA LEU A 561 -20.43 10.39 -11.98
C LEU A 561 -19.11 9.97 -11.30
N ALA A 562 -18.04 10.75 -11.46
CA ALA A 562 -16.78 10.46 -10.78
C ALA A 562 -16.91 10.57 -9.25
N GLY A 563 -17.73 11.49 -8.73
CA GLY A 563 -18.05 11.58 -7.31
C GLY A 563 -18.83 10.38 -6.79
N GLU A 564 -19.77 9.84 -7.59
CA GLU A 564 -20.49 8.61 -7.27
C GLU A 564 -19.61 7.34 -7.28
N LEU A 565 -18.58 7.32 -8.12
CA LEU A 565 -17.61 6.22 -8.21
C LEU A 565 -16.53 6.28 -7.13
N GLU A 566 -16.18 7.47 -6.64
CA GLU A 566 -15.09 7.66 -5.66
C GLU A 566 -15.31 6.82 -4.41
N GLY A 567 -14.31 6.02 -4.03
CA GLY A 567 -14.38 5.10 -2.89
C GLY A 567 -14.95 3.72 -3.19
N LEU A 568 -15.62 3.49 -4.32
CA LEU A 568 -16.07 2.14 -4.71
C LEU A 568 -14.87 1.21 -5.01
N PRO A 569 -14.97 -0.10 -4.69
CA PRO A 569 -13.97 -1.08 -5.09
C PRO A 569 -13.89 -1.20 -6.61
N ARG A 570 -12.68 -1.30 -7.14
CA ARG A 570 -12.42 -1.39 -8.59
C ARG A 570 -11.84 -2.75 -8.99
N HIS A 571 -10.88 -3.26 -8.23
CA HIS A 571 -10.24 -4.56 -8.47
C HIS A 571 -9.39 -4.97 -7.26
N LEU A 572 -9.04 -6.25 -7.20
CA LEU A 572 -8.17 -6.81 -6.17
C LEU A 572 -6.68 -6.66 -6.55
N GLY A 573 -5.91 -6.05 -5.65
CA GLY A 573 -4.45 -6.04 -5.61
C GLY A 573 -3.92 -6.95 -4.51
N ILE A 574 -2.59 -6.99 -4.36
CA ILE A 574 -1.91 -7.74 -3.30
C ILE A 574 -1.53 -6.76 -2.20
N HIS A 575 -1.72 -7.14 -0.93
CA HIS A 575 -1.19 -6.36 0.18
C HIS A 575 0.34 -6.29 0.10
N SER A 576 0.91 -5.18 0.56
CA SER A 576 2.34 -4.94 0.38
C SER A 576 3.24 -5.86 1.21
N GLY A 577 2.73 -6.48 2.27
CA GLY A 577 3.48 -7.48 3.04
C GLY A 577 2.66 -8.49 3.85
N GLY A 578 1.33 -8.38 3.86
CA GLY A 578 0.50 -9.13 4.80
C GLY A 578 0.30 -10.54 4.31
N MET A 579 0.57 -11.51 5.18
CA MET A 579 0.38 -12.94 4.95
C MET A 579 -0.42 -13.55 6.09
N VAL A 580 -1.28 -14.50 5.78
CA VAL A 580 -2.07 -15.25 6.77
C VAL A 580 -1.59 -16.69 6.77
N ILE A 581 -1.54 -17.28 7.96
CA ILE A 581 -1.25 -18.70 8.17
C ILE A 581 -2.33 -19.26 9.11
N CYS A 582 -2.94 -20.39 8.76
CA CYS A 582 -4.07 -20.99 9.48
C CYS A 582 -3.80 -22.44 9.91
N ASP A 583 -4.49 -22.90 10.95
CA ASP A 583 -4.54 -24.30 11.43
C ASP A 583 -5.21 -25.29 10.48
N ARG A 584 -5.93 -24.76 9.50
CA ARG A 584 -6.73 -25.48 8.50
C ARG A 584 -6.56 -24.82 7.14
N PRO A 585 -6.97 -25.46 6.04
CA PRO A 585 -6.95 -24.82 4.73
C PRO A 585 -7.65 -23.46 4.76
N ILE A 586 -7.01 -22.41 4.25
CA ILE A 586 -7.55 -21.04 4.23
C ILE A 586 -8.90 -21.00 3.53
N ALA A 587 -9.06 -21.86 2.51
CA ALA A 587 -10.31 -22.03 1.78
C ALA A 587 -11.51 -22.46 2.63
N ASP A 588 -11.32 -22.89 3.88
CA ASP A 588 -12.42 -23.12 4.85
C ASP A 588 -13.02 -21.80 5.36
N VAL A 589 -12.28 -20.71 5.25
CA VAL A 589 -12.63 -19.40 5.80
C VAL A 589 -12.88 -18.40 4.67
N CYS A 590 -11.97 -18.33 3.71
CA CYS A 590 -12.03 -17.40 2.59
C CYS A 590 -11.43 -18.05 1.35
N PRO A 591 -12.04 -17.93 0.16
CA PRO A 591 -11.44 -18.46 -1.06
C PRO A 591 -10.08 -17.80 -1.34
N THR A 592 -9.18 -18.59 -1.93
CA THR A 592 -7.87 -18.11 -2.40
C THR A 592 -7.83 -18.11 -3.92
N GLU A 593 -7.08 -17.17 -4.49
CA GLU A 593 -6.88 -17.04 -5.93
C GLU A 593 -5.40 -16.78 -6.27
N TRP A 594 -5.00 -17.08 -7.51
CA TRP A 594 -3.69 -16.68 -8.00
C TRP A 594 -3.59 -15.17 -8.10
N ALA A 595 -2.46 -14.63 -7.65
CA ALA A 595 -2.07 -13.27 -7.95
C ALA A 595 -1.49 -13.16 -9.37
N ARG A 596 -1.27 -11.93 -9.86
CA ARG A 596 -0.54 -11.71 -11.13
C ARG A 596 0.96 -11.97 -11.00
N MET A 597 1.48 -11.90 -9.78
CA MET A 597 2.87 -12.25 -9.51
C MET A 597 2.98 -13.78 -9.53
N ALA A 598 4.01 -14.29 -10.21
CA ALA A 598 4.24 -15.72 -10.33
C ALA A 598 4.30 -16.38 -8.94
N ASP A 599 3.75 -17.60 -8.85
CA ASP A 599 3.82 -18.45 -7.65
C ASP A 599 3.31 -17.79 -6.35
N ARG A 600 2.42 -16.80 -6.45
CA ARG A 600 1.81 -16.13 -5.30
C ARG A 600 0.30 -16.33 -5.26
N SER A 601 -0.19 -16.88 -4.15
CA SER A 601 -1.63 -17.01 -3.85
C SER A 601 -2.08 -15.89 -2.92
N VAL A 602 -3.27 -15.36 -3.13
CA VAL A 602 -3.88 -14.29 -2.34
C VAL A 602 -5.26 -14.72 -1.85
N LEU A 603 -5.62 -14.43 -0.60
CA LEU A 603 -7.01 -14.57 -0.15
C LEU A 603 -7.85 -13.35 -0.55
N GLN A 604 -9.15 -13.51 -0.71
CA GLN A 604 -10.02 -12.49 -1.29
C GLN A 604 -10.31 -11.27 -0.39
N TRP A 605 -9.82 -11.25 0.84
CA TRP A 605 -10.07 -10.21 1.85
C TRP A 605 -8.90 -9.26 2.06
N ASP A 606 -9.21 -8.00 2.34
CA ASP A 606 -8.22 -7.00 2.73
C ASP A 606 -7.77 -7.16 4.20
N LYS A 607 -6.79 -6.34 4.61
CA LYS A 607 -6.24 -6.36 5.98
C LYS A 607 -7.30 -6.15 7.05
N ASP A 608 -8.25 -5.24 6.84
CA ASP A 608 -9.26 -4.92 7.83
C ASP A 608 -10.31 -6.04 7.91
N ASP A 609 -10.69 -6.60 6.75
CA ASP A 609 -11.58 -7.77 6.67
C ASP A 609 -10.97 -9.02 7.34
N CYS A 610 -9.67 -9.27 7.14
CA CYS A 610 -8.97 -10.37 7.81
C CYS A 610 -9.00 -10.23 9.33
N ALA A 611 -8.71 -9.04 9.83
CA ALA A 611 -8.71 -8.77 11.27
C ALA A 611 -10.12 -8.89 11.87
N ALA A 612 -11.15 -8.41 11.17
CA ALA A 612 -12.54 -8.53 11.60
C ALA A 612 -13.01 -10.00 11.64
N ALA A 613 -12.51 -10.85 10.75
CA ALA A 613 -12.78 -12.28 10.71
C ALA A 613 -11.92 -13.12 11.69
N GLY A 614 -10.98 -12.49 12.42
CA GLY A 614 -10.10 -13.18 13.37
C GLY A 614 -8.91 -13.91 12.77
N LEU A 615 -8.55 -13.63 11.51
CA LEU A 615 -7.36 -14.21 10.87
C LEU A 615 -6.08 -13.56 11.43
N VAL A 616 -5.11 -14.40 11.83
CA VAL A 616 -3.81 -13.92 12.28
C VAL A 616 -2.95 -13.57 11.08
N LYS A 617 -2.42 -12.34 11.08
CA LYS A 617 -1.53 -11.84 10.02
C LYS A 617 -0.08 -11.79 10.48
N PHE A 618 0.81 -11.97 9.51
CA PHE A 618 2.24 -11.77 9.60
C PHE A 618 2.61 -10.76 8.51
N ASP A 619 3.21 -9.64 8.88
CA ASP A 619 3.59 -8.60 7.91
C ASP A 619 5.06 -8.79 7.51
N LEU A 620 5.27 -9.37 6.32
CA LEU A 620 6.57 -9.55 5.64
C LEU A 620 6.79 -8.38 4.68
N LEU A 621 7.48 -7.36 5.15
CA LEU A 621 7.59 -6.07 4.47
C LEU A 621 8.89 -6.00 3.66
N GLY A 622 8.83 -5.36 2.49
CA GLY A 622 10.02 -5.10 1.69
C GLY A 622 10.56 -3.71 2.01
N LEU A 623 11.80 -3.63 2.48
CA LEU A 623 12.46 -2.37 2.82
C LEU A 623 13.69 -2.16 1.93
N GLY A 624 13.56 -1.25 0.95
CA GLY A 624 14.63 -1.00 -0.02
C GLY A 624 15.95 -0.50 0.59
N MET A 625 15.91 0.09 1.79
CA MET A 625 17.15 0.47 2.50
C MET A 625 17.95 -0.76 2.97
N LEU A 626 17.31 -1.87 3.32
CA LEU A 626 18.03 -3.11 3.66
C LEU A 626 18.74 -3.66 2.42
N SER A 627 18.08 -3.69 1.26
CA SER A 627 18.71 -4.07 -0.01
C SER A 627 19.88 -3.15 -0.36
N ALA A 628 19.68 -1.83 -0.23
CA ALA A 628 20.73 -0.86 -0.47
C ALA A 628 21.93 -1.06 0.47
N LEU A 629 21.71 -1.32 1.76
CA LEU A 629 22.77 -1.60 2.73
C LEU A 629 23.50 -2.90 2.41
N HIS A 630 22.79 -3.98 2.03
CA HIS A 630 23.42 -5.22 1.57
C HIS A 630 24.35 -4.94 0.39
N TYR A 631 23.86 -4.25 -0.64
CA TYR A 631 24.69 -3.87 -1.79
C TYR A 631 25.91 -3.04 -1.40
N MET A 632 25.78 -2.15 -0.41
CA MET A 632 26.92 -1.37 0.09
C MET A 632 27.95 -2.25 0.78
N ILE A 633 27.53 -3.23 1.58
CA ILE A 633 28.40 -4.22 2.23
C ILE A 633 29.15 -5.02 1.18
N ASP A 634 28.45 -5.57 0.19
CA ASP A 634 29.05 -6.34 -0.90
C ASP A 634 30.07 -5.54 -1.70
N LEU A 635 29.69 -4.32 -2.10
CA LEU A 635 30.56 -3.44 -2.88
C LEU A 635 31.83 -3.06 -2.10
N VAL A 636 31.73 -2.87 -0.79
CA VAL A 636 32.91 -2.59 0.05
C VAL A 636 33.77 -3.83 0.24
N ALA A 637 33.16 -5.00 0.44
CA ALA A 637 33.89 -6.26 0.52
C ALA A 637 34.65 -6.55 -0.79
N GLU A 638 33.97 -6.43 -1.93
CA GLU A 638 34.53 -6.70 -3.27
C GLU A 638 35.67 -5.73 -3.63
N HIS A 639 35.47 -4.41 -3.48
CA HIS A 639 36.39 -3.41 -4.01
C HIS A 639 37.44 -2.91 -3.02
N LYS A 640 37.19 -3.07 -1.71
CA LYS A 640 38.10 -2.63 -0.64
C LYS A 640 38.61 -3.77 0.24
N GLY A 641 38.07 -4.99 0.11
CA GLY A 641 38.46 -6.14 0.92
C GLY A 641 38.10 -5.99 2.41
N GLN A 642 37.07 -5.19 2.72
CA GLN A 642 36.62 -4.91 4.08
C GLN A 642 35.27 -5.55 4.32
N THR A 643 35.18 -6.45 5.31
CA THR A 643 33.92 -7.01 5.77
C THR A 643 33.28 -6.04 6.77
N ILE A 644 32.03 -5.65 6.53
CA ILE A 644 31.28 -4.75 7.39
C ILE A 644 30.12 -5.52 8.01
N GLU A 645 30.11 -5.58 9.33
CA GLU A 645 29.01 -6.15 10.12
C GLU A 645 28.25 -5.01 10.80
N LEU A 646 26.99 -4.77 10.43
CA LEU A 646 26.21 -3.62 10.90
C LEU A 646 26.10 -3.56 12.43
N HIS A 647 26.01 -4.73 13.08
CA HIS A 647 25.89 -4.84 14.52
C HIS A 647 27.20 -4.56 15.28
N GLN A 648 28.34 -4.42 14.58
CA GLN A 648 29.65 -4.08 15.17
C GLN A 648 30.01 -2.60 15.02
N LEU A 649 29.18 -1.81 14.33
CA LEU A 649 29.42 -0.38 14.14
C LEU A 649 29.27 0.38 15.46
N ASP A 650 30.22 1.27 15.75
CA ASP A 650 30.19 2.13 16.94
C ASP A 650 29.15 3.25 16.75
N LEU A 651 27.99 3.09 17.38
CA LEU A 651 26.90 4.08 17.36
C LEU A 651 27.27 5.42 18.04
N SER A 652 28.45 5.55 18.65
CA SER A 652 28.93 6.79 19.29
C SER A 652 29.83 7.65 18.38
N ASP A 653 30.08 7.24 17.12
CA ASP A 653 30.97 7.94 16.19
C ASP A 653 30.58 9.43 15.98
N PRO A 654 31.37 10.40 16.46
CA PRO A 654 31.04 11.82 16.37
C PRO A 654 31.03 12.36 14.94
N ALA A 655 31.76 11.74 14.00
CA ALA A 655 31.87 12.22 12.63
C ALA A 655 30.55 12.02 11.87
N VAL A 656 29.83 10.93 12.15
CA VAL A 656 28.49 10.68 11.61
C VAL A 656 27.51 11.76 12.08
N TYR A 657 27.52 12.06 13.37
CA TYR A 657 26.67 13.13 13.94
C TYR A 657 27.02 14.51 13.41
N ASP A 658 28.31 14.82 13.20
CA ASP A 658 28.73 16.08 12.59
C ASP A 658 28.23 16.25 11.16
N MET A 659 28.20 15.17 10.37
CA MET A 659 27.60 15.16 9.03
C MET A 659 26.09 15.44 9.09
N LEU A 660 25.38 14.74 9.97
CA LEU A 660 23.93 14.94 10.15
C LEU A 660 23.62 16.35 10.65
N CYS A 661 24.40 16.92 11.58
CA CYS A 661 24.26 18.31 12.04
C CYS A 661 24.33 19.35 10.89
N ARG A 662 25.02 19.03 9.79
CA ARG A 662 25.09 19.89 8.59
C ARG A 662 23.92 19.68 7.62
N ALA A 663 22.95 18.83 7.98
CA ALA A 663 21.86 18.36 7.12
C ALA A 663 22.32 17.68 5.83
N ASP A 664 23.50 17.04 5.88
CA ASP A 664 24.03 16.28 4.76
C ASP A 664 23.46 14.86 4.75
N SER A 665 22.18 14.76 4.41
CA SER A 665 21.38 13.54 4.56
C SER A 665 20.61 13.12 3.30
N VAL A 666 20.97 13.65 2.13
CA VAL A 666 20.42 13.15 0.85
C VAL A 666 20.69 11.65 0.72
N GLY A 667 19.63 10.85 0.52
CA GLY A 667 19.70 9.39 0.42
C GLY A 667 19.78 8.64 1.76
N VAL A 668 19.92 9.34 2.89
CA VAL A 668 20.00 8.72 4.23
C VAL A 668 18.60 8.34 4.69
N PHE A 669 18.44 7.15 5.26
CA PHE A 669 17.13 6.64 5.64
C PHE A 669 16.39 7.58 6.60
N GLN A 670 15.08 7.80 6.39
CA GLN A 670 14.14 8.59 7.22
C GLN A 670 14.46 10.09 7.46
N VAL A 671 15.72 10.52 7.45
CA VAL A 671 16.13 11.90 7.75
C VAL A 671 16.50 12.72 6.50
N GLU A 672 15.99 12.31 5.34
CA GLU A 672 16.28 12.92 4.03
C GLU A 672 15.18 13.86 3.51
N SER A 673 14.02 13.90 4.18
CA SER A 673 12.92 14.79 3.78
C SER A 673 13.26 16.25 4.09
N ARG A 674 12.64 17.19 3.38
CA ARG A 674 12.86 18.63 3.60
C ARG A 674 12.73 19.05 5.08
N ALA A 675 11.68 18.59 5.74
CA ALA A 675 11.39 18.99 7.11
C ALA A 675 12.39 18.39 8.11
N GLN A 676 12.83 17.16 7.86
CA GLN A 676 13.90 16.50 8.61
C GLN A 676 15.25 17.22 8.40
N MET A 677 15.65 17.45 7.15
CA MET A 677 16.86 18.21 6.81
C MET A 677 16.87 19.63 7.40
N ALA A 678 15.71 20.29 7.50
CA ALA A 678 15.63 21.61 8.14
C ALA A 678 15.76 21.55 9.68
N THR A 679 15.51 20.39 10.28
CA THR A 679 15.51 20.15 11.73
C THR A 679 16.88 19.74 12.22
N LEU A 680 17.61 18.91 11.48
CA LEU A 680 18.95 18.44 11.85
C LEU A 680 19.92 19.56 12.31
N PRO A 681 20.07 20.71 11.63
CA PRO A 681 20.96 21.79 12.08
C PRO A 681 20.47 22.52 13.33
N ARG A 682 19.19 22.40 13.63
CA ARG A 682 18.54 23.00 14.81
C ARG A 682 18.64 22.07 16.00
N LEU A 683 18.34 20.78 15.81
CA LEU A 683 18.44 19.76 16.84
C LEU A 683 19.89 19.50 17.25
N LYS A 684 20.78 19.41 16.26
CA LYS A 684 22.21 19.07 16.41
C LYS A 684 22.40 17.74 17.14
N PRO A 685 21.99 16.61 16.53
CA PRO A 685 22.12 15.29 17.16
C PRO A 685 23.58 15.00 17.53
N ARG A 686 23.81 14.39 18.70
CA ARG A 686 25.13 14.05 19.26
C ARG A 686 25.23 12.64 19.82
N ASP A 687 24.11 11.94 19.94
CA ASP A 687 24.05 10.56 20.40
C ASP A 687 22.94 9.80 19.67
N PHE A 688 22.90 8.48 19.84
CA PHE A 688 21.95 7.62 19.15
C PHE A 688 20.51 8.00 19.49
N TYR A 689 20.24 8.39 20.73
CA TYR A 689 18.89 8.74 21.18
C TYR A 689 18.37 10.03 20.54
N ASP A 690 19.24 10.98 20.19
CA ASP A 690 18.83 12.13 19.37
C ASP A 690 18.30 11.70 17.99
N LEU A 691 18.80 10.61 17.38
CA LEU A 691 18.26 10.07 16.13
C LEU A 691 16.89 9.43 16.36
N VAL A 692 16.70 8.73 17.48
CA VAL A 692 15.40 8.20 17.91
C VAL A 692 14.39 9.33 18.04
N VAL A 693 14.79 10.47 18.58
CA VAL A 693 13.92 11.65 18.66
C VAL A 693 13.69 12.27 17.28
N GLU A 694 14.71 12.43 16.44
CA GLU A 694 14.57 13.03 15.11
C GLU A 694 13.56 12.27 14.22
N VAL A 695 13.60 10.93 14.26
CA VAL A 695 12.63 10.06 13.57
C VAL A 695 11.18 10.28 14.06
N ALA A 696 11.00 10.66 15.32
CA ALA A 696 9.70 10.89 15.95
C ALA A 696 9.20 12.34 15.83
N LEU A 697 10.12 13.31 15.82
CA LEU A 697 9.83 14.73 16.07
C LEU A 697 9.07 15.39 14.91
N ILE A 698 9.43 15.08 13.66
CA ILE A 698 8.89 15.73 12.46
C ILE A 698 7.65 15.01 11.95
N ARG A 699 6.58 15.14 12.73
CA ARG A 699 5.26 14.53 12.47
C ARG A 699 4.12 15.49 12.84
N PRO A 700 2.92 15.34 12.24
CA PRO A 700 1.76 16.19 12.56
C PRO A 700 1.54 16.45 14.04
N GLY A 701 1.67 15.39 14.85
CA GLY A 701 1.40 15.42 16.27
C GLY A 701 2.31 16.35 17.08
N PRO A 702 3.61 16.06 17.22
CA PRO A 702 4.54 16.94 17.94
C PRO A 702 4.57 18.38 17.39
N ILE A 703 4.36 18.57 16.09
CA ILE A 703 4.28 19.89 15.45
C ILE A 703 3.04 20.66 15.92
N GLN A 704 1.85 20.03 15.90
CA GLN A 704 0.59 20.63 16.33
C GLN A 704 0.54 20.82 17.86
N GLY A 705 1.13 19.90 18.61
CA GLY A 705 1.26 19.98 20.07
C GLY A 705 2.29 21.02 20.54
N GLY A 706 3.03 21.66 19.63
CA GLY A 706 4.01 22.70 19.96
C GLY A 706 5.25 22.19 20.69
N SER A 707 5.50 20.87 20.71
CA SER A 707 6.58 20.21 21.45
C SER A 707 7.96 20.32 20.78
N VAL A 708 7.99 20.52 19.47
CA VAL A 708 9.24 20.53 18.66
C VAL A 708 10.19 21.65 19.10
N HIS A 709 9.72 22.89 19.14
CA HIS A 709 10.58 24.03 19.45
C HIS A 709 11.08 24.03 20.91
N PRO A 710 10.25 23.76 21.93
CA PRO A 710 10.73 23.58 23.31
C PRO A 710 11.81 22.51 23.43
N TYR A 711 11.66 21.36 22.76
CA TYR A 711 12.65 20.29 22.82
C TYR A 711 13.99 20.75 22.25
N ILE A 712 13.97 21.33 21.05
CA ILE A 712 15.17 21.89 20.41
C ILE A 712 15.84 22.96 21.29
N ARG A 713 15.08 23.86 21.92
CA ARG A 713 15.65 24.89 22.81
C ARG A 713 16.29 24.29 24.05
N ARG A 714 15.66 23.29 24.68
CA ARG A 714 16.20 22.59 25.86
C ARG A 714 17.44 21.79 25.51
N ARG A 715 17.42 21.06 24.38
CA ARG A 715 18.59 20.30 23.88
C ARG A 715 19.80 21.19 23.63
N ASN A 716 19.55 22.41 23.14
CA ASN A 716 20.57 23.43 22.92
C ASN A 716 20.92 24.29 24.17
N GLY A 717 20.34 23.99 25.34
CA GLY A 717 20.58 24.75 26.58
C GLY A 717 20.03 26.19 26.59
N LYS A 718 19.15 26.55 25.63
CA LYS A 718 18.49 27.87 25.54
C LYS A 718 17.28 28.00 26.47
N GLU A 719 16.77 26.89 26.97
CA GLU A 719 15.64 26.81 27.90
C GLU A 719 15.99 25.79 28.99
N LYS A 720 15.69 26.09 30.25
CA LYS A 720 15.91 25.14 31.36
C LYS A 720 14.89 24.01 31.28
N VAL A 721 15.32 22.79 31.57
CA VAL A 721 14.41 21.65 31.74
C VAL A 721 13.61 21.86 33.03
N VAL A 722 12.28 21.85 32.91
CA VAL A 722 11.35 21.96 34.03
C VAL A 722 10.34 20.84 33.91
N TYR A 723 10.20 20.09 35.01
CA TYR A 723 9.15 19.07 35.17
C TYR A 723 8.00 19.67 35.99
N ASP A 724 6.76 19.30 35.68
CA ASP A 724 5.61 19.76 36.46
C ASP A 724 5.59 19.19 37.87
N HIS A 725 6.21 18.03 38.06
CA HIS A 725 6.39 17.35 39.33
C HIS A 725 7.66 16.48 39.31
N PRO A 726 8.40 16.30 40.42
CA PRO A 726 9.60 15.46 40.47
C PRO A 726 9.38 14.01 40.02
N ALA A 727 8.20 13.44 40.27
CA ALA A 727 7.88 12.07 39.85
C ALA A 727 7.86 11.88 38.32
N LEU A 728 7.71 12.96 37.53
CA LEU A 728 7.76 12.89 36.06
C LEU A 728 9.19 12.89 35.51
N GLU A 729 10.21 13.05 36.36
CA GLU A 729 11.61 13.02 35.91
C GLU A 729 11.96 11.64 35.34
N ASN A 730 11.50 10.56 35.97
CA ASN A 730 11.76 9.20 35.52
C ASN A 730 11.31 8.97 34.06
N SER A 731 10.07 9.35 33.73
CA SER A 731 9.48 9.18 32.40
C SER A 731 9.96 10.19 31.35
N LEU A 732 10.30 11.43 31.74
CA LEU A 732 10.56 12.51 30.79
C LEU A 732 12.01 13.00 30.70
N LYS A 733 12.93 12.49 31.54
CA LYS A 733 14.33 12.94 31.55
C LYS A 733 15.02 12.78 30.20
N ARG A 734 14.83 11.64 29.53
CA ARG A 734 15.42 11.34 28.21
C ARG A 734 14.93 12.30 27.11
N THR A 735 13.73 12.85 27.27
CA THR A 735 13.14 13.83 26.34
C THR A 735 13.07 15.24 26.91
N LEU A 736 13.92 15.55 27.91
CA LEU A 736 14.11 16.88 28.45
C LEU A 736 12.80 17.51 28.98
N GLY A 737 11.95 16.71 29.62
CA GLY A 737 10.70 17.18 30.23
C GLY A 737 9.55 17.37 29.23
N ILE A 738 9.62 16.76 28.05
CA ILE A 738 8.60 16.89 26.98
C ILE A 738 8.13 15.50 26.57
N PRO A 739 6.83 15.18 26.65
CA PRO A 739 6.32 13.90 26.17
C PRO A 739 6.44 13.82 24.64
N LEU A 740 7.14 12.79 24.15
CA LEU A 740 7.35 12.52 22.72
C LEU A 740 6.96 11.09 22.29
N PHE A 741 6.85 10.16 23.23
CA PHE A 741 6.51 8.77 22.92
C PHE A 741 5.30 8.25 23.69
N GLN A 742 4.66 7.21 23.14
CA GLN A 742 3.52 6.55 23.78
C GLN A 742 3.94 5.83 25.07
N GLU A 743 5.08 5.17 25.05
CA GLU A 743 5.72 4.50 26.18
C GLU A 743 5.91 5.48 27.35
N GLN A 744 6.32 6.72 27.06
CA GLN A 744 6.46 7.76 28.07
C GLN A 744 5.12 8.15 28.71
N LEU A 745 4.04 8.24 27.93
CA LEU A 745 2.71 8.53 28.48
C LEU A 745 2.25 7.43 29.44
N MET A 746 2.48 6.17 29.04
CA MET A 746 2.18 5.02 29.89
C MET A 746 2.98 5.11 31.19
N GLN A 747 4.29 5.38 31.11
CA GLN A 747 5.15 5.52 32.28
C GLN A 747 4.75 6.72 33.16
N MET A 748 4.36 7.87 32.56
CA MET A 748 3.86 9.02 33.32
C MET A 748 2.63 8.64 34.15
N ALA A 749 1.69 7.87 33.59
CA ALA A 749 0.50 7.43 34.31
C ALA A 749 0.83 6.48 35.47
N VAL A 750 1.82 5.62 35.29
CA VAL A 750 2.35 4.75 36.35
C VAL A 750 3.00 5.61 37.45
N ASP A 751 3.95 6.47 37.08
CA ASP A 751 4.75 7.26 38.01
C ASP A 751 3.89 8.24 38.82
N ILE A 752 2.93 8.93 38.19
CA ILE A 752 2.18 10.03 38.80
C ILE A 752 0.83 9.60 39.39
N ALA A 753 0.19 8.55 38.84
CA ALA A 753 -1.16 8.14 39.24
C ALA A 753 -1.23 6.69 39.75
N GLY A 754 -0.11 5.97 39.77
CA GLY A 754 -0.03 4.58 40.20
C GLY A 754 -0.94 3.69 39.39
N PHE A 755 -1.02 3.95 38.08
CA PHE A 755 -1.67 3.03 37.16
C PHE A 755 -0.84 1.76 37.10
N THR A 756 -1.51 0.63 37.01
CA THR A 756 -0.88 -0.61 36.54
C THR A 756 -0.49 -0.47 35.06
N ALA A 757 0.43 -1.31 34.58
CA ALA A 757 0.79 -1.33 33.16
C ALA A 757 -0.42 -1.60 32.24
N ALA A 758 -1.40 -2.36 32.75
CA ALA A 758 -2.63 -2.64 32.04
C ALA A 758 -3.56 -1.40 31.98
N GLU A 759 -3.78 -0.72 33.12
CA GLU A 759 -4.52 0.55 33.16
C GLU A 759 -3.89 1.65 32.28
N SER A 760 -2.56 1.69 32.18
CA SER A 760 -1.86 2.67 31.34
C SER A 760 -2.01 2.38 29.84
N ASP A 761 -1.98 1.11 29.42
CA ASP A 761 -2.30 0.72 28.04
C ASP A 761 -3.77 1.02 27.70
N GLN A 762 -4.69 0.76 28.65
CA GLN A 762 -6.11 1.13 28.49
C GLN A 762 -6.29 2.64 28.29
N LEU A 763 -5.56 3.48 29.06
CA LEU A 763 -5.56 4.94 28.92
C LEU A 763 -5.12 5.37 27.51
N ARG A 764 -4.00 4.82 27.03
CA ARG A 764 -3.50 5.07 25.67
C ARG A 764 -4.55 4.73 24.61
N ARG A 765 -5.18 3.56 24.71
CA ARG A 765 -6.23 3.12 23.75
C ARG A 765 -7.46 4.01 23.78
N ALA A 766 -7.95 4.31 24.99
CA ALA A 766 -9.13 5.15 25.18
C ALA A 766 -8.92 6.55 24.60
N MET A 767 -7.70 7.09 24.70
CA MET A 767 -7.34 8.38 24.13
C MET A 767 -7.26 8.38 22.60
N GLY A 768 -6.88 7.26 21.97
CA GLY A 768 -6.86 7.13 20.50
C GLY A 768 -8.21 6.77 19.86
N SER A 769 -9.18 6.30 20.66
CA SER A 769 -10.52 5.90 20.17
C SER A 769 -11.55 7.01 20.37
N LYS A 770 -12.24 7.43 19.30
CA LYS A 770 -13.23 8.53 19.31
C LYS A 770 -14.47 8.29 20.20
N ARG A 771 -14.65 7.11 20.79
CA ARG A 771 -15.99 6.60 21.18
C ARG A 771 -16.17 6.15 22.62
N SER A 772 -15.32 6.54 23.57
CA SER A 772 -15.55 6.19 24.97
C SER A 772 -15.47 7.39 25.90
N SER A 773 -16.35 8.38 25.75
CA SER A 773 -16.46 9.50 26.70
C SER A 773 -16.61 9.00 28.14
N GLU A 774 -17.40 7.94 28.36
CA GLU A 774 -17.61 7.35 29.68
C GLU A 774 -16.38 6.61 30.22
N LYS A 775 -15.71 5.79 29.41
CA LYS A 775 -14.46 5.10 29.81
C LYS A 775 -13.32 6.09 30.05
N MET A 776 -13.25 7.12 29.22
CA MET A 776 -12.29 8.21 29.35
C MET A 776 -12.55 8.96 30.67
N GLU A 777 -13.81 9.33 30.97
CA GLU A 777 -14.13 10.01 32.23
C GLU A 777 -13.85 9.14 33.47
N ARG A 778 -14.09 7.83 33.39
CA ARG A 778 -13.69 6.89 34.47
C ARG A 778 -12.18 6.88 34.67
N LEU A 779 -11.40 6.79 33.58
CA LEU A 779 -9.94 6.78 33.63
C LEU A 779 -9.40 8.13 34.11
N ARG A 780 -10.03 9.25 33.71
CA ARG A 780 -9.73 10.59 34.21
C ARG A 780 -9.93 10.65 35.72
N ALA A 781 -11.10 10.27 36.24
CA ALA A 781 -11.35 10.28 37.68
C ALA A 781 -10.31 9.44 38.45
N ARG A 782 -9.98 8.24 37.93
CA ARG A 782 -8.94 7.36 38.49
C ARG A 782 -7.54 7.99 38.46
N PHE A 783 -7.20 8.70 37.38
CA PHE A 783 -5.92 9.40 37.20
C PHE A 783 -5.75 10.52 38.22
N TYR A 784 -6.76 11.38 38.39
CA TYR A 784 -6.76 12.46 39.38
C TYR A 784 -6.71 11.94 40.82
N GLN A 785 -7.46 10.87 41.12
CA GLN A 785 -7.43 10.25 42.44
C GLN A 785 -6.04 9.69 42.75
N GLY A 786 -5.41 9.00 41.78
CA GLY A 786 -4.04 8.49 41.94
C GLY A 786 -3.00 9.59 42.18
N MET A 787 -3.07 10.68 41.42
CA MET A 787 -2.21 11.86 41.60
C MET A 787 -2.32 12.46 43.00
N LYS A 788 -3.55 12.51 43.53
CA LYS A 788 -3.83 13.00 44.88
C LYS A 788 -3.29 12.04 45.95
N ASP A 789 -3.53 10.74 45.81
CA ASP A 789 -3.22 9.76 46.85
C ASP A 789 -1.71 9.47 46.97
N LEU A 790 -0.99 9.42 45.85
CA LEU A 790 0.44 9.09 45.84
C LEU A 790 1.34 10.29 46.09
N HIS A 791 1.01 11.44 45.51
CA HIS A 791 1.89 12.61 45.47
C HIS A 791 1.24 13.90 45.97
N GLY A 792 -0.03 13.86 46.40
CA GLY A 792 -0.75 15.05 46.87
C GLY A 792 -1.07 16.08 45.77
N ILE A 793 -0.97 15.71 44.50
CA ILE A 793 -1.12 16.64 43.37
C ILE A 793 -2.61 16.90 43.12
N THR A 794 -3.03 18.17 43.21
CA THR A 794 -4.41 18.62 43.00
C THR A 794 -4.43 20.00 42.31
N GLY A 795 -5.61 20.44 41.85
CA GLY A 795 -5.79 21.76 41.22
C GLY A 795 -5.07 21.92 39.89
N GLU A 796 -4.57 23.13 39.59
CA GLU A 796 -4.01 23.50 38.28
C GLU A 796 -2.84 22.62 37.82
N VAL A 797 -2.05 22.05 38.74
CA VAL A 797 -0.93 21.16 38.39
C VAL A 797 -1.45 19.82 37.89
N ALA A 798 -2.48 19.26 38.54
CA ALA A 798 -3.13 18.03 38.11
C ALA A 798 -3.76 18.21 36.71
N ASP A 799 -4.45 19.34 36.51
CA ASP A 799 -5.07 19.68 35.22
C ASP A 799 -4.02 19.80 34.11
N ARG A 800 -2.91 20.52 34.35
CA ARG A 800 -1.85 20.68 33.36
C ARG A 800 -1.17 19.36 32.98
N ILE A 801 -0.94 18.46 33.96
CA ILE A 801 -0.36 17.14 33.70
C ILE A 801 -1.32 16.31 32.85
N TYR A 802 -2.60 16.28 33.23
CA TYR A 802 -3.63 15.55 32.50
C TYR A 802 -3.82 16.07 31.07
N GLU A 803 -3.88 17.39 30.90
CA GLU A 803 -3.96 18.04 29.58
C GLU A 803 -2.77 17.69 28.69
N LYS A 804 -1.55 17.62 29.24
CA LYS A 804 -0.37 17.18 28.48
C LYS A 804 -0.48 15.74 28.01
N VAL A 805 -0.91 14.83 28.88
CA VAL A 805 -1.13 13.42 28.53
C VAL A 805 -2.22 13.31 27.46
N TYR A 806 -3.34 14.00 27.64
CA TYR A 806 -4.47 13.98 26.72
C TYR A 806 -4.14 14.57 25.34
N ALA A 807 -3.51 15.75 25.31
CA ALA A 807 -3.11 16.41 24.08
C ALA A 807 -2.13 15.55 23.28
N PHE A 808 -1.23 14.83 23.96
CA PHE A 808 -0.21 14.02 23.31
C PHE A 808 -0.71 12.64 22.85
N ALA A 809 -1.73 12.08 23.49
CA ALA A 809 -2.15 10.70 23.22
C ALA A 809 -2.73 10.48 21.81
N ASN A 810 -3.25 11.51 21.15
CA ASN A 810 -3.66 11.45 19.74
C ASN A 810 -2.47 11.45 18.75
N PHE A 811 -1.26 11.66 19.25
CA PHE A 811 -0.11 12.10 18.47
C PHE A 811 1.20 11.40 18.85
N GLY A 812 1.18 10.58 19.90
CA GLY A 812 2.35 9.88 20.38
C GLY A 812 2.84 8.85 19.38
N PHE A 813 4.15 8.78 19.22
CA PHE A 813 4.83 7.80 18.38
C PHE A 813 5.40 6.66 19.24
N PRO A 814 5.49 5.41 18.77
CA PRO A 814 6.13 4.35 19.52
C PRO A 814 7.64 4.55 19.59
N GLU A 815 8.19 4.59 20.80
CA GLU A 815 9.64 4.71 21.03
C GLU A 815 10.38 3.51 20.43
N SER A 816 9.90 2.31 20.72
CA SER A 816 10.39 1.03 20.21
C SER A 816 10.54 0.98 18.68
N HIS A 817 9.55 1.50 17.96
CA HIS A 817 9.60 1.61 16.50
C HIS A 817 10.63 2.65 16.04
N SER A 818 10.70 3.78 16.72
CA SER A 818 11.69 4.84 16.43
C SER A 818 13.13 4.36 16.61
N GLN A 819 13.40 3.58 17.66
CA GLN A 819 14.73 3.01 17.92
C GLN A 819 15.15 2.05 16.81
N SER A 820 14.24 1.20 16.34
CA SER A 820 14.51 0.28 15.24
C SER A 820 14.94 1.03 13.97
N PHE A 821 14.24 2.11 13.60
CA PHE A 821 14.59 2.91 12.43
C PHE A 821 15.83 3.78 12.61
N ALA A 822 16.10 4.28 13.82
CA ALA A 822 17.29 5.08 14.12
C ALA A 822 18.59 4.31 13.81
N SER A 823 18.61 2.98 14.01
CA SER A 823 19.75 2.14 13.61
C SER A 823 20.04 2.22 12.11
N LEU A 824 19.02 2.12 11.26
CA LEU A 824 19.15 2.24 9.80
C LEU A 824 19.55 3.66 9.37
N VAL A 825 19.10 4.69 10.09
CA VAL A 825 19.58 6.08 9.89
C VAL A 825 21.08 6.14 10.11
N PHE A 826 21.56 5.59 11.22
CA PHE A 826 22.98 5.57 11.54
C PHE A 826 23.79 4.79 10.50
N TYR A 827 23.38 3.58 10.14
CA TYR A 827 24.10 2.74 9.17
C TYR A 827 24.20 3.42 7.80
N SER A 828 23.10 3.95 7.29
CA SER A 828 23.10 4.65 5.99
C SER A 828 23.93 5.94 6.03
N ALA A 829 23.93 6.68 7.15
CA ALA A 829 24.78 7.85 7.34
C ALA A 829 26.27 7.47 7.43
N TRP A 830 26.61 6.38 8.11
CA TRP A 830 27.98 5.87 8.20
C TRP A 830 28.53 5.50 6.81
N PHE A 831 27.75 4.78 6.00
CA PHE A 831 28.14 4.46 4.62
C PHE A 831 28.29 5.72 3.76
N LYS A 832 27.40 6.71 3.90
CA LYS A 832 27.52 7.98 3.18
C LYS A 832 28.83 8.70 3.53
N LEU A 833 29.22 8.71 4.81
CA LEU A 833 30.42 9.39 5.28
C LEU A 833 31.70 8.69 4.82
N TYR A 834 31.81 7.38 5.06
CA TYR A 834 33.08 6.64 4.88
C TYR A 834 33.21 5.95 3.51
N HIS A 835 32.09 5.65 2.86
CA HIS A 835 32.04 4.95 1.58
C HIS A 835 31.03 5.60 0.60
N PRO A 836 31.16 6.91 0.29
CA PRO A 836 30.17 7.66 -0.50
C PRO A 836 29.90 7.07 -1.89
N ALA A 837 30.92 6.46 -2.52
CA ALA A 837 30.77 5.78 -3.80
C ALA A 837 29.90 4.52 -3.68
N ALA A 838 30.16 3.66 -2.68
CA ALA A 838 29.34 2.47 -2.40
C ALA A 838 27.92 2.86 -1.99
N PHE A 839 27.76 3.90 -1.17
CA PHE A 839 26.47 4.44 -0.76
C PHE A 839 25.61 4.86 -1.96
N CYS A 840 26.16 5.69 -2.86
CA CYS A 840 25.42 6.11 -4.04
C CYS A 840 25.15 4.93 -5.01
N ALA A 841 26.12 4.05 -5.24
CA ALA A 841 25.92 2.86 -6.07
C ALA A 841 24.83 1.94 -5.52
N GLY A 842 24.83 1.65 -4.21
CA GLY A 842 23.79 0.84 -3.54
C GLY A 842 22.40 1.46 -3.67
N LEU A 843 22.27 2.79 -3.51
CA LEU A 843 21.00 3.50 -3.74
C LEU A 843 20.55 3.51 -5.20
N LEU A 844 21.47 3.44 -6.16
CA LEU A 844 21.16 3.32 -7.58
C LEU A 844 20.69 1.91 -7.94
N ARG A 845 21.30 0.87 -7.33
CA ARG A 845 20.87 -0.53 -7.48
C ARG A 845 19.45 -0.75 -6.95
N ALA A 846 19.17 -0.23 -5.76
CA ALA A 846 17.87 -0.41 -5.09
C ALA A 846 16.73 0.50 -5.60
N GLN A 847 16.86 1.14 -6.77
CA GLN A 847 15.77 1.95 -7.34
C GLN A 847 14.64 1.07 -7.90
N PRO A 848 13.36 1.48 -7.77
CA PRO A 848 12.89 2.77 -7.27
C PRO A 848 12.76 2.82 -5.74
N MET A 849 13.50 3.72 -5.08
CA MET A 849 13.39 3.98 -3.63
C MET A 849 13.73 5.44 -3.28
N GLY A 850 13.55 5.82 -2.02
CA GLY A 850 13.94 7.13 -1.47
C GLY A 850 13.17 8.35 -2.03
N PHE A 851 13.54 9.54 -1.56
CA PHE A 851 12.93 10.80 -2.00
C PHE A 851 13.51 11.34 -3.32
N TYR A 852 14.76 11.03 -3.62
CA TYR A 852 15.56 11.68 -4.66
C TYR A 852 15.62 10.90 -5.96
N SER A 853 15.80 11.61 -7.08
CA SER A 853 16.02 10.97 -8.38
C SER A 853 17.44 10.41 -8.47
N PRO A 854 17.70 9.41 -9.35
CA PRO A 854 19.06 8.95 -9.63
C PRO A 854 20.03 10.09 -9.97
N GLN A 855 19.56 11.10 -10.72
CA GLN A 855 20.35 12.29 -11.06
C GLN A 855 20.75 13.10 -9.83
N SER A 856 19.84 13.28 -8.87
CA SER A 856 20.08 14.03 -7.64
C SER A 856 21.06 13.27 -6.72
N LEU A 857 20.97 11.93 -6.67
CA LEU A 857 21.90 11.08 -5.93
C LEU A 857 23.32 11.15 -6.52
N VAL A 858 23.45 11.08 -7.85
CA VAL A 858 24.74 11.24 -8.54
C VAL A 858 25.31 12.64 -8.37
N ALA A 859 24.47 13.67 -8.44
CA ALA A 859 24.90 15.04 -8.16
C ALA A 859 25.42 15.18 -6.72
N ASP A 860 24.79 14.52 -5.75
CA ASP A 860 25.24 14.49 -4.36
C ASP A 860 26.58 13.79 -4.19
N ALA A 861 26.75 12.60 -4.78
CA ALA A 861 28.02 11.87 -4.75
C ALA A 861 29.18 12.71 -5.33
N ARG A 862 28.92 13.45 -6.41
CA ARG A 862 29.91 14.36 -7.02
C ARG A 862 30.31 15.50 -6.08
N ARG A 863 29.37 16.06 -5.32
CA ARG A 863 29.69 17.08 -4.29
C ARG A 863 30.56 16.50 -3.18
N HIS A 864 30.52 15.19 -2.96
CA HIS A 864 31.39 14.45 -2.05
C HIS A 864 32.70 13.97 -2.71
N GLY A 865 33.00 14.43 -3.92
CA GLY A 865 34.25 14.12 -4.62
C GLY A 865 34.28 12.76 -5.33
N VAL A 866 33.13 12.09 -5.47
CA VAL A 866 33.03 10.82 -6.20
C VAL A 866 32.92 11.08 -7.70
N ALA A 867 33.80 10.49 -8.51
CA ALA A 867 33.64 10.53 -9.95
C ALA A 867 32.61 9.49 -10.41
N VAL A 868 31.76 9.86 -11.37
CA VAL A 868 30.74 8.97 -11.91
C VAL A 868 30.94 8.82 -13.41
N HIS A 869 31.09 7.58 -13.85
CA HIS A 869 31.26 7.22 -15.24
C HIS A 869 29.97 6.67 -15.83
N GLY A 870 29.68 7.03 -17.09
CA GLY A 870 28.55 6.49 -17.84
C GLY A 870 28.67 4.97 -18.08
N PRO A 871 27.59 4.33 -18.55
CA PRO A 871 27.64 2.91 -18.89
C PRO A 871 28.67 2.66 -20.01
N ASP A 872 29.29 1.49 -20.00
CA ASP A 872 30.17 1.01 -21.07
C ASP A 872 30.03 -0.52 -21.24
N ILE A 873 29.84 -1.01 -22.45
CA ILE A 873 29.56 -2.42 -22.72
C ILE A 873 30.69 -3.36 -22.29
N ASN A 874 31.93 -2.89 -22.20
CA ASN A 874 33.07 -3.70 -21.83
C ASN A 874 33.40 -3.60 -20.34
N HIS A 875 33.03 -2.51 -19.67
CA HIS A 875 33.39 -2.27 -18.27
C HIS A 875 32.21 -2.35 -17.28
N SER A 876 31.01 -1.93 -17.67
CA SER A 876 29.83 -1.94 -16.79
C SER A 876 29.36 -3.35 -16.47
N LEU A 877 28.76 -3.52 -15.30
CA LEU A 877 27.92 -4.68 -14.98
C LEU A 877 26.46 -4.39 -15.35
N ALA A 878 25.56 -5.32 -15.05
CA ALA A 878 24.13 -5.09 -15.22
C ALA A 878 23.67 -3.91 -14.37
N GLU A 879 24.08 -3.89 -13.11
CA GLU A 879 23.82 -2.82 -12.16
C GLU A 879 25.03 -1.90 -11.96
N ALA A 880 24.84 -0.78 -11.26
CA ALA A 880 25.93 0.15 -10.96
C ALA A 880 27.03 -0.55 -10.13
N THR A 881 28.30 -0.32 -10.44
CA THR A 881 29.42 -0.91 -9.70
C THR A 881 30.47 0.15 -9.36
N LEU A 882 31.51 -0.24 -8.64
CA LEU A 882 32.60 0.65 -8.29
C LEU A 882 33.83 0.44 -9.16
N GLU A 883 34.62 1.49 -9.32
CA GLU A 883 35.92 1.50 -9.98
C GLU A 883 36.96 2.20 -9.07
N ALA A 884 38.22 2.24 -9.53
CA ALA A 884 39.31 2.94 -8.83
C ALA A 884 39.47 2.52 -7.34
N LYS A 885 39.38 1.22 -7.04
CA LYS A 885 39.43 0.64 -5.69
C LYS A 885 38.28 1.11 -4.77
N GLY A 886 37.08 1.25 -5.34
CA GLY A 886 35.89 1.63 -4.57
C GLY A 886 35.72 3.12 -4.35
N MET A 887 36.36 3.95 -5.18
CA MET A 887 36.33 5.43 -5.07
C MET A 887 35.42 6.10 -6.11
N ASP A 888 35.26 5.47 -7.27
CA ASP A 888 34.47 5.97 -8.39
C ASP A 888 33.28 5.04 -8.68
N ILE A 889 32.25 5.56 -9.34
CA ILE A 889 31.04 4.82 -9.70
C ILE A 889 31.02 4.58 -11.21
N ARG A 890 30.72 3.35 -11.61
CA ARG A 890 30.36 2.98 -12.99
C ARG A 890 28.86 2.71 -13.07
N MET A 891 28.15 3.45 -13.91
CA MET A 891 26.73 3.21 -14.14
C MET A 891 26.49 1.82 -14.78
N GLY A 892 25.42 1.14 -14.34
CA GLY A 892 25.01 -0.16 -14.86
C GLY A 892 24.32 -0.06 -16.22
N LEU A 893 24.35 -1.16 -16.98
CA LEU A 893 23.69 -1.28 -18.28
C LEU A 893 22.16 -1.35 -18.16
N ALA A 894 21.62 -1.89 -17.07
CA ALA A 894 20.18 -2.08 -16.88
C ALA A 894 19.41 -0.75 -16.81
N ALA A 895 20.06 0.31 -16.32
CA ALA A 895 19.49 1.66 -16.25
C ALA A 895 19.35 2.32 -17.64
N VAL A 896 19.98 1.77 -18.68
CA VAL A 896 19.82 2.26 -20.05
C VAL A 896 18.42 1.91 -20.55
N ARG A 897 17.74 2.92 -21.07
CA ARG A 897 16.40 2.83 -21.66
C ARG A 897 16.33 1.65 -22.63
N HIS A 898 15.24 0.87 -22.56
CA HIS A 898 15.00 -0.32 -23.40
C HIS A 898 15.89 -1.55 -23.13
N ILE A 899 16.89 -1.47 -22.24
CA ILE A 899 17.76 -2.62 -21.91
C ILE A 899 17.14 -3.45 -20.78
N GLY A 900 16.96 -2.89 -19.58
CA GLY A 900 16.49 -3.64 -18.42
C GLY A 900 17.50 -4.67 -17.91
N THR A 901 17.19 -5.37 -16.82
CA THR A 901 18.12 -6.27 -16.12
C THR A 901 18.51 -7.49 -16.97
N ASP A 902 17.55 -8.26 -17.46
CA ASP A 902 17.81 -9.51 -18.19
C ASP A 902 18.76 -9.33 -19.40
N LEU A 903 18.53 -8.29 -20.21
CA LEU A 903 19.38 -8.04 -21.37
C LEU A 903 20.76 -7.51 -20.95
N ALA A 904 20.82 -6.70 -19.89
CA ALA A 904 22.08 -6.21 -19.36
C ALA A 904 22.95 -7.39 -18.88
N GLU A 905 22.38 -8.34 -18.14
CA GLU A 905 23.05 -9.57 -17.72
C GLU A 905 23.52 -10.41 -18.91
N GLN A 906 22.72 -10.54 -19.96
CA GLN A 906 23.12 -11.22 -21.20
C GLN A 906 24.31 -10.55 -21.88
N ILE A 907 24.32 -9.20 -21.97
CA ILE A 907 25.47 -8.45 -22.49
C ILE A 907 26.70 -8.70 -21.63
N VAL A 908 26.55 -8.73 -20.30
CA VAL A 908 27.65 -9.01 -19.37
C VAL A 908 28.19 -10.42 -19.58
N ALA A 909 27.33 -11.43 -19.61
CA ALA A 909 27.71 -12.84 -19.74
C ALA A 909 28.39 -13.15 -21.08
N ALA A 910 27.93 -12.56 -22.18
CA ALA A 910 28.53 -12.77 -23.50
C ALA A 910 29.98 -12.23 -23.63
N ARG A 911 30.47 -11.47 -22.64
CA ARG A 911 31.90 -11.06 -22.54
C ARG A 911 32.83 -12.17 -22.10
N GLU A 912 32.32 -13.29 -21.57
CA GLU A 912 33.16 -14.44 -21.21
C GLU A 912 33.92 -14.99 -22.43
N ALA A 913 33.38 -14.80 -23.64
CA ALA A 913 34.05 -15.10 -24.91
C ALA A 913 35.14 -14.08 -25.32
N GLY A 914 35.44 -13.11 -24.45
CA GLY A 914 36.36 -11.99 -24.69
C GLY A 914 35.62 -10.65 -24.86
N PRO A 915 36.32 -9.51 -24.66
CA PRO A 915 35.72 -8.18 -24.78
C PRO A 915 35.15 -7.94 -26.17
N TYR A 916 34.12 -7.10 -26.24
CA TYR A 916 33.54 -6.68 -27.51
C TYR A 916 34.53 -5.83 -28.28
N THR A 917 34.76 -6.20 -29.53
CA THR A 917 35.72 -5.54 -30.43
C THR A 917 35.07 -4.58 -31.41
N SER A 918 33.77 -4.73 -31.66
CA SER A 918 33.00 -3.86 -32.56
C SER A 918 31.50 -3.89 -32.23
N PHE A 919 30.73 -2.97 -32.82
CA PHE A 919 29.27 -2.96 -32.62
C PHE A 919 28.61 -4.20 -33.25
N LEU A 920 29.13 -4.70 -34.37
CA LEU A 920 28.65 -5.93 -35.01
C LEU A 920 28.95 -7.17 -34.16
N ASP A 921 30.09 -7.20 -33.47
CA ASP A 921 30.44 -8.26 -32.53
C ASP A 921 29.46 -8.30 -31.35
N LEU A 922 29.04 -7.14 -30.82
CA LEU A 922 28.00 -7.05 -29.81
C LEU A 922 26.64 -7.57 -30.32
N THR A 923 26.16 -7.07 -31.45
CA THR A 923 24.84 -7.43 -31.98
C THR A 923 24.79 -8.87 -32.50
N GLY A 924 25.91 -9.39 -33.00
CA GLY A 924 26.04 -10.79 -33.40
C GLY A 924 26.02 -11.77 -32.23
N ARG A 925 26.46 -11.37 -31.02
CA ARG A 925 26.42 -12.22 -29.83
C ARG A 925 25.11 -12.14 -29.05
N VAL A 926 24.49 -10.96 -28.97
CA VAL A 926 23.35 -10.69 -28.06
C VAL A 926 22.03 -10.35 -28.79
N GLU A 927 22.06 -10.21 -30.12
CA GLU A 927 20.88 -9.97 -30.98
C GLU A 927 20.01 -8.77 -30.56
N LEU A 928 20.64 -7.60 -30.43
CA LEU A 928 19.93 -6.36 -30.05
C LEU A 928 18.91 -5.91 -31.12
N SER A 929 17.74 -5.46 -30.66
CA SER A 929 16.81 -4.72 -31.52
C SER A 929 17.32 -3.30 -31.82
N VAL A 930 16.80 -2.69 -32.89
CA VAL A 930 17.17 -1.30 -33.27
C VAL A 930 17.01 -0.32 -32.09
N PRO A 931 15.88 -0.28 -31.36
CA PRO A 931 15.75 0.64 -30.22
C PRO A 931 16.76 0.39 -29.09
N GLN A 932 17.19 -0.86 -28.88
CA GLN A 932 18.19 -1.21 -27.86
C GLN A 932 19.60 -0.78 -28.29
N ALA A 933 19.94 -1.01 -29.54
CA ALA A 933 21.20 -0.57 -30.14
C ALA A 933 21.31 0.98 -30.13
N GLU A 934 20.24 1.67 -30.52
CA GLU A 934 20.15 3.13 -30.45
C GLU A 934 20.26 3.64 -29.01
N ALA A 935 19.65 2.96 -28.04
CA ALA A 935 19.74 3.37 -26.65
C ALA A 935 21.17 3.23 -26.08
N LEU A 936 21.86 2.10 -26.32
CA LEU A 936 23.27 1.92 -25.92
C LEU A 936 24.19 2.94 -26.60
N ALA A 937 23.98 3.18 -27.88
CA ALA A 937 24.72 4.21 -28.61
C ALA A 937 24.46 5.59 -28.00
N THR A 938 23.20 5.97 -27.75
CA THR A 938 22.83 7.25 -27.14
C THR A 938 23.38 7.40 -25.71
N ALA A 939 23.45 6.31 -24.95
CA ALA A 939 24.06 6.29 -23.62
C ALA A 939 25.60 6.44 -23.66
N GLY A 940 26.22 6.36 -24.85
CA GLY A 940 27.67 6.34 -25.00
C GLY A 940 28.33 5.06 -24.52
N ALA A 941 27.57 3.97 -24.41
CA ALA A 941 28.06 2.69 -23.90
C ALA A 941 29.09 2.01 -24.81
N LEU A 942 29.31 2.54 -26.01
CA LEU A 942 30.23 2.01 -27.02
C LEU A 942 31.57 2.76 -27.04
N GLY A 943 31.86 3.57 -26.01
CA GLY A 943 33.07 4.38 -25.92
C GLY A 943 34.36 3.56 -25.98
N SER A 944 34.39 2.39 -25.33
CA SER A 944 35.52 1.45 -25.40
C SER A 944 35.83 0.91 -26.79
N LEU A 945 34.90 1.03 -27.75
CA LEU A 945 35.12 0.66 -29.16
C LEU A 945 35.77 1.79 -29.99
N GLY A 946 36.10 2.92 -29.37
CA GLY A 946 36.65 4.09 -30.05
C GLY A 946 35.63 4.85 -30.91
N GLN A 947 34.34 4.56 -30.79
CA GLN A 947 33.29 5.24 -31.54
C GLN A 947 32.79 6.49 -30.83
N THR A 948 32.56 7.55 -31.60
CA THR A 948 31.83 8.72 -31.10
C THR A 948 30.34 8.39 -31.01
N ARG A 949 29.63 9.02 -30.07
CA ARG A 949 28.20 8.81 -29.84
C ARG A 949 27.35 8.98 -31.11
N ARG A 950 27.67 9.99 -31.93
CA ARG A 950 26.96 10.26 -33.20
C ARG A 950 27.27 9.22 -34.28
N ALA A 951 28.51 8.74 -34.37
CA ALA A 951 28.88 7.66 -35.29
C ALA A 951 28.20 6.34 -34.89
N ALA A 952 28.19 6.02 -33.59
CA ALA A 952 27.51 4.85 -33.06
C ALA A 952 26.00 4.88 -33.32
N LEU A 953 25.34 6.03 -33.13
CA LEU A 953 23.92 6.21 -33.42
C LEU A 953 23.59 5.99 -34.89
N TRP A 954 24.44 6.51 -35.79
CA TRP A 954 24.29 6.26 -37.23
C TRP A 954 24.40 4.76 -37.55
N ALA A 955 25.36 4.07 -36.93
CA ALA A 955 25.61 2.66 -37.16
C ALA A 955 24.57 1.72 -36.52
N ALA A 956 23.80 2.18 -35.52
CA ALA A 956 22.93 1.33 -34.70
C ALA A 956 21.90 0.55 -35.50
N GLY A 957 21.20 1.20 -36.45
CA GLY A 957 20.20 0.54 -37.29
C GLY A 957 20.80 -0.55 -38.19
N ALA A 958 21.98 -0.29 -38.75
CA ALA A 958 22.70 -1.27 -39.57
C ALA A 958 23.25 -2.43 -38.72
N ALA A 959 23.84 -2.13 -37.56
CA ALA A 959 24.41 -3.11 -36.65
C ALA A 959 23.35 -4.05 -36.06
N ALA A 960 22.17 -3.54 -35.70
CA ALA A 960 21.04 -4.35 -35.21
C ALA A 960 20.46 -5.29 -36.29
N GLY A 961 20.83 -5.11 -37.55
CA GLY A 961 20.49 -6.01 -38.65
C GLY A 961 21.41 -7.23 -38.77
N GLU A 962 22.52 -7.27 -38.02
CA GLU A 962 23.43 -8.40 -37.94
C GLU A 962 22.81 -9.50 -37.07
N ARG A 963 22.85 -10.73 -37.57
CA ARG A 963 22.29 -11.92 -36.91
C ARG A 963 23.23 -13.11 -37.13
N PRO A 964 23.27 -14.09 -36.22
CA PRO A 964 24.09 -15.30 -36.38
C PRO A 964 23.77 -16.11 -37.65
N ASP A 965 22.55 -16.00 -38.18
CA ASP A 965 22.08 -16.69 -39.38
C ASP A 965 22.42 -15.94 -40.70
N ARG A 966 23.09 -14.79 -40.61
CA ARG A 966 23.54 -14.00 -41.76
C ARG A 966 25.03 -14.14 -41.98
N LEU A 967 25.44 -14.08 -43.24
CA LEU A 967 26.86 -14.09 -43.60
C LEU A 967 27.54 -12.82 -43.06
N PRO A 968 28.60 -12.94 -42.25
CA PRO A 968 29.30 -11.78 -41.69
C PRO A 968 29.71 -10.79 -42.78
N GLY A 969 29.36 -9.51 -42.60
CA GLY A 969 29.70 -8.44 -43.54
C GLY A 969 28.78 -8.31 -44.76
N THR A 970 27.65 -9.03 -44.81
CA THR A 970 26.61 -8.85 -45.86
C THR A 970 25.56 -7.78 -45.51
N GLY A 971 25.63 -7.20 -44.30
CA GLY A 971 24.77 -6.10 -43.84
C GLY A 971 25.09 -4.72 -44.43
N ALA A 972 24.22 -3.75 -44.14
CA ALA A 972 24.44 -2.35 -44.53
C ALA A 972 25.72 -1.78 -43.89
N ALA A 973 26.42 -0.88 -44.60
CA ALA A 973 27.67 -0.30 -44.11
C ALA A 973 27.48 0.40 -42.76
N THR A 974 28.23 -0.06 -41.74
CA THR A 974 28.24 0.53 -40.39
C THR A 974 29.22 1.70 -40.25
N ALA A 975 30.05 1.94 -41.27
CA ALA A 975 30.97 3.07 -41.29
C ALA A 975 30.20 4.39 -41.44
N ALA A 976 30.16 5.17 -40.36
CA ALA A 976 29.58 6.50 -40.40
C ALA A 976 30.44 7.44 -41.28
N PRO A 977 29.82 8.33 -42.08
CA PRO A 977 30.54 9.42 -42.71
C PRO A 977 31.14 10.35 -41.65
N ALA A 978 32.01 11.29 -42.04
CA ALA A 978 32.54 12.30 -41.11
C ALA A 978 31.38 13.20 -40.62
N LEU A 979 30.83 12.87 -39.44
CA LEU A 979 29.76 13.62 -38.78
C LEU A 979 30.36 14.61 -37.77
N PRO A 980 29.79 15.82 -37.63
CA PRO A 980 30.21 16.75 -36.58
C PRO A 980 30.03 16.12 -35.19
N GLY A 981 30.90 16.44 -34.24
CA GLY A 981 30.73 15.99 -32.85
C GLY A 981 29.43 16.51 -32.21
N MET A 982 29.02 15.89 -31.10
CA MET A 982 27.98 16.44 -30.24
C MET A 982 28.60 17.49 -29.30
N SER A 983 27.93 18.61 -29.12
CA SER A 983 28.23 19.59 -28.07
C SER A 983 28.01 19.00 -26.66
N ALA A 984 28.59 19.63 -25.63
CA ALA A 984 28.42 19.18 -24.25
C ALA A 984 26.93 19.13 -23.81
N LEU A 985 26.11 20.08 -24.29
CA LEU A 985 24.67 20.09 -24.03
C LEU A 985 23.95 18.91 -24.72
N GLU A 986 24.30 18.60 -25.96
CA GLU A 986 23.74 17.45 -26.69
C GLU A 986 24.14 16.13 -26.02
N LEU A 987 25.37 16.01 -25.51
CA LEU A 987 25.83 14.84 -24.76
C LEU A 987 25.05 14.66 -23.47
N ALA A 988 24.90 15.72 -22.66
CA ALA A 988 24.13 15.67 -21.42
C ALA A 988 22.63 15.38 -21.66
N ALA A 989 22.04 15.94 -22.72
CA ALA A 989 20.67 15.64 -23.12
C ALA A 989 20.51 14.16 -23.53
N ALA A 990 21.48 13.61 -24.26
CA ALA A 990 21.52 12.20 -24.63
C ALA A 990 21.66 11.30 -23.39
N ASP A 991 22.50 11.67 -22.42
CA ASP A 991 22.65 10.93 -21.16
C ASP A 991 21.32 10.88 -20.39
N VAL A 992 20.68 12.03 -20.15
CA VAL A 992 19.41 12.10 -19.42
C VAL A 992 18.28 11.38 -20.17
N TRP A 993 18.27 11.40 -21.50
CA TRP A 993 17.30 10.61 -22.27
C TRP A 993 17.54 9.10 -22.14
N ALA A 994 18.80 8.68 -22.15
CA ALA A 994 19.18 7.28 -22.18
C ALA A 994 19.16 6.61 -20.80
N THR A 995 19.64 7.28 -19.75
CA THR A 995 19.79 6.72 -18.39
C THR A 995 19.03 7.49 -17.32
N GLY A 996 18.50 8.67 -17.65
CA GLY A 996 17.96 9.60 -16.66
C GLY A 996 19.01 10.37 -15.86
N VAL A 997 20.30 10.14 -16.14
CA VAL A 997 21.44 10.70 -15.39
C VAL A 997 22.51 11.21 -16.36
N SER A 998 22.92 12.46 -16.21
CA SER A 998 24.15 13.02 -16.76
C SER A 998 25.29 12.87 -15.73
N PRO A 999 26.27 11.98 -15.94
CA PRO A 999 27.32 11.71 -14.95
C PRO A 999 28.26 12.90 -14.73
N GLY A 1000 28.61 13.62 -15.80
CA GLY A 1000 29.64 14.67 -15.76
C GLY A 1000 29.11 16.10 -15.61
N SER A 1001 27.81 16.34 -15.75
CA SER A 1001 27.23 17.68 -15.75
C SER A 1001 25.83 17.72 -15.12
N TYR A 1002 25.34 18.91 -14.79
CA TYR A 1002 23.97 19.09 -14.32
C TYR A 1002 23.22 20.12 -15.20
N PRO A 1003 21.90 19.97 -15.47
CA PRO A 1003 21.20 20.82 -16.44
C PRO A 1003 21.34 22.34 -16.26
N THR A 1004 21.41 22.82 -15.02
CA THR A 1004 21.54 24.26 -14.72
C THR A 1004 22.93 24.82 -14.99
N GLU A 1005 23.96 23.98 -15.05
CA GLU A 1005 25.35 24.36 -15.34
C GLU A 1005 25.46 25.03 -16.72
N PHE A 1006 24.75 24.50 -17.73
CA PHE A 1006 24.69 25.07 -19.08
C PHE A 1006 23.97 26.42 -19.16
N LEU A 1007 23.23 26.80 -18.11
CA LEU A 1007 22.53 28.08 -18.02
C LEU A 1007 23.21 29.04 -17.04
N ARG A 1008 24.29 28.63 -16.36
CA ARG A 1008 24.85 29.36 -15.22
C ARG A 1008 25.24 30.79 -15.57
N GLU A 1009 25.95 31.04 -16.66
CA GLU A 1009 26.29 32.40 -17.10
C GLU A 1009 25.07 33.31 -17.26
N ARG A 1010 23.97 32.77 -17.82
CA ARG A 1010 22.72 33.51 -18.00
C ARG A 1010 21.98 33.70 -16.67
N LEU A 1011 22.01 32.70 -15.78
CA LEU A 1011 21.42 32.78 -14.44
C LEU A 1011 22.14 33.82 -13.59
N ASP A 1012 23.47 33.88 -13.67
CA ASP A 1012 24.29 34.87 -12.97
C ASP A 1012 24.02 36.29 -13.51
N ALA A 1013 23.88 36.45 -14.84
CA ALA A 1013 23.49 37.72 -15.45
C ALA A 1013 22.08 38.20 -15.02
N LEU A 1014 21.19 37.27 -14.65
CA LEU A 1014 19.86 37.56 -14.09
C LEU A 1014 19.88 37.80 -12.57
N GLY A 1015 21.04 37.64 -11.91
CA GLY A 1015 21.19 37.77 -10.46
C GLY A 1015 20.61 36.59 -9.68
N VAL A 1016 20.55 35.40 -10.28
CA VAL A 1016 20.10 34.17 -9.60
C VAL A 1016 21.17 33.71 -8.61
N VAL A 1017 20.77 33.50 -7.36
CA VAL A 1017 21.66 33.02 -6.30
C VAL A 1017 21.72 31.48 -6.36
N PRO A 1018 22.91 30.87 -6.47
CA PRO A 1018 23.06 29.42 -6.43
C PRO A 1018 22.79 28.86 -5.03
N ALA A 1019 22.32 27.61 -4.96
CA ALA A 1019 21.94 26.96 -3.71
C ALA A 1019 23.03 27.01 -2.63
N ALA A 1020 24.30 26.76 -3.00
CA ALA A 1020 25.42 26.74 -2.05
C ALA A 1020 25.69 28.09 -1.35
N ARG A 1021 25.27 29.23 -1.93
CA ARG A 1021 25.45 30.56 -1.32
C ARG A 1021 24.27 31.01 -0.45
N LEU A 1022 23.19 30.23 -0.41
CA LEU A 1022 21.97 30.65 0.28
C LEU A 1022 22.16 30.87 1.78
N LEU A 1023 23.03 30.08 2.41
CA LEU A 1023 23.35 30.18 3.84
C LEU A 1023 24.09 31.49 4.19
N ASP A 1024 24.78 32.10 3.23
CA ASP A 1024 25.50 33.37 3.43
C ASP A 1024 24.58 34.58 3.24
N ILE A 1025 23.38 34.39 2.71
CA ILE A 1025 22.43 35.48 2.48
C ILE A 1025 21.75 35.87 3.79
N ARG A 1026 21.73 37.18 4.05
CA ARG A 1026 21.06 37.78 5.20
C ARG A 1026 19.57 37.43 5.23
N ASP A 1027 19.08 37.05 6.41
CA ASP A 1027 17.66 36.84 6.68
C ASP A 1027 16.80 38.04 6.24
N GLY A 1028 15.67 37.76 5.60
CA GLY A 1028 14.73 38.75 5.07
C GLY A 1028 15.10 39.36 3.71
N ALA A 1029 16.28 39.09 3.17
CA ALA A 1029 16.67 39.59 1.85
C ALA A 1029 15.79 39.01 0.73
N ARG A 1030 15.49 39.83 -0.29
CA ARG A 1030 14.83 39.38 -1.51
C ARG A 1030 15.86 38.92 -2.53
N ILE A 1031 15.70 37.70 -3.02
CA ILE A 1031 16.59 37.10 -4.01
C ILE A 1031 15.80 36.44 -5.14
N LEU A 1032 16.52 36.09 -6.20
CA LEU A 1032 16.05 35.23 -7.26
C LEU A 1032 16.77 33.88 -7.13
N VAL A 1033 16.03 32.78 -7.15
CA VAL A 1033 16.57 31.41 -7.19
C VAL A 1033 16.02 30.68 -8.41
N GLY A 1034 16.75 29.71 -8.94
CA GLY A 1034 16.36 28.98 -10.14
C GLY A 1034 16.89 27.56 -10.11
N GLY A 1035 16.07 26.59 -10.52
CA GLY A 1035 16.47 25.19 -10.52
C GLY A 1035 15.42 24.26 -11.14
N ALA A 1036 15.82 23.01 -11.34
CA ALA A 1036 14.90 21.93 -11.69
C ALA A 1036 14.02 21.60 -10.49
N VAL A 1037 12.72 21.41 -10.69
CA VAL A 1037 11.80 21.05 -9.61
C VAL A 1037 12.00 19.57 -9.28
N THR A 1038 12.49 19.25 -8.08
CA THR A 1038 12.71 17.87 -7.65
C THR A 1038 11.44 17.25 -7.11
N HIS A 1039 10.73 17.95 -6.24
CA HIS A 1039 9.46 17.49 -5.66
C HIS A 1039 8.53 18.63 -5.24
N ARG A 1040 7.25 18.29 -5.12
CA ARG A 1040 6.17 19.16 -4.62
C ARG A 1040 5.46 18.46 -3.47
N GLN A 1041 5.19 19.17 -2.39
CA GLN A 1041 4.53 18.61 -1.20
C GLN A 1041 3.51 19.58 -0.61
N ARG A 1042 2.31 19.09 -0.25
CA ARG A 1042 1.27 19.90 0.39
C ARG A 1042 0.73 19.17 1.64
N PRO A 1043 1.47 19.19 2.76
CA PRO A 1043 1.07 18.49 3.97
C PRO A 1043 -0.30 18.97 4.47
N ALA A 1044 -1.16 18.04 4.91
CA ALA A 1044 -2.48 18.37 5.46
C ALA A 1044 -2.40 19.35 6.65
N THR A 1045 -1.34 19.24 7.45
CA THR A 1045 -1.06 20.10 8.61
C THR A 1045 -0.69 21.54 8.28
N ALA A 1046 -0.28 21.82 7.03
CA ALA A 1046 0.24 23.11 6.62
C ALA A 1046 -0.84 24.11 6.20
N GLY A 1047 -2.12 23.85 6.53
CA GLY A 1047 -3.23 24.78 6.23
C GLY A 1047 -3.38 25.12 4.75
N GLY A 1048 -2.97 24.21 3.85
CA GLY A 1048 -3.00 24.39 2.41
C GLY A 1048 -1.78 25.06 1.77
N VAL A 1049 -0.73 25.42 2.55
CA VAL A 1049 0.57 25.87 2.02
C VAL A 1049 1.25 24.73 1.25
N THR A 1050 1.89 25.06 0.11
CA THR A 1050 2.61 24.07 -0.72
C THR A 1050 4.11 24.33 -0.66
N PHE A 1051 4.90 23.29 -0.47
CA PHE A 1051 6.36 23.33 -0.50
C PHE A 1051 6.85 22.84 -1.86
N LEU A 1052 7.80 23.58 -2.43
CA LEU A 1052 8.53 23.23 -3.64
C LEU A 1052 9.99 23.04 -3.27
N ASN A 1053 10.65 22.05 -3.85
CA ASN A 1053 12.11 21.93 -3.78
C ASN A 1053 12.70 22.07 -5.18
N LEU A 1054 13.70 22.94 -5.30
CA LEU A 1054 14.45 23.15 -6.53
C LEU A 1054 15.87 22.62 -6.35
N GLU A 1055 16.46 22.10 -7.41
CA GLU A 1055 17.86 21.68 -7.43
C GLU A 1055 18.60 22.41 -8.56
N ASP A 1056 19.75 22.97 -8.20
CA ASP A 1056 20.77 23.40 -9.15
C ASP A 1056 22.05 22.56 -8.97
N GLU A 1057 23.07 22.83 -9.77
CA GLU A 1057 24.32 22.05 -9.74
C GLU A 1057 25.08 22.16 -8.41
N THR A 1058 24.72 23.13 -7.57
CA THR A 1058 25.38 23.41 -6.29
C THR A 1058 24.61 22.87 -5.09
N GLY A 1059 23.33 22.51 -5.25
CA GLY A 1059 22.53 21.90 -4.18
C GLY A 1059 21.02 22.14 -4.28
N MET A 1060 20.36 21.93 -3.15
CA MET A 1060 18.89 22.01 -3.01
C MET A 1060 18.44 23.36 -2.47
N VAL A 1061 17.26 23.80 -2.91
CA VAL A 1061 16.62 25.04 -2.48
C VAL A 1061 15.19 24.76 -2.04
N ASN A 1062 14.94 24.97 -0.75
CA ASN A 1062 13.64 24.81 -0.13
C ASN A 1062 12.77 26.05 -0.33
N VAL A 1063 11.58 25.88 -0.89
CA VAL A 1063 10.68 26.99 -1.24
C VAL A 1063 9.28 26.77 -0.64
N VAL A 1064 8.71 27.83 -0.08
CA VAL A 1064 7.36 27.86 0.50
C VAL A 1064 6.44 28.70 -0.37
N CYS A 1065 5.34 28.11 -0.83
CA CYS A 1065 4.30 28.77 -1.61
C CYS A 1065 3.02 28.91 -0.78
N SER A 1066 2.60 30.15 -0.54
CA SER A 1066 1.32 30.42 0.14
C SER A 1066 0.12 29.94 -0.69
N VAL A 1067 -1.03 29.75 -0.04
CA VAL A 1067 -2.28 29.32 -0.71
C VAL A 1067 -2.65 30.26 -1.85
N GLY A 1068 -2.58 31.58 -1.62
CA GLY A 1068 -2.90 32.59 -2.63
C GLY A 1068 -1.92 32.60 -3.81
N LEU A 1069 -0.61 32.42 -3.55
CA LEU A 1069 0.38 32.31 -4.61
C LEU A 1069 0.15 31.06 -5.46
N TRP A 1070 -0.08 29.92 -4.80
CA TRP A 1070 -0.33 28.65 -5.48
C TRP A 1070 -1.58 28.71 -6.35
N ALA A 1071 -2.69 29.26 -5.83
CA ALA A 1071 -3.91 29.44 -6.59
C ALA A 1071 -3.69 30.35 -7.82
N ARG A 1072 -2.97 31.46 -7.65
CA ARG A 1072 -2.65 32.40 -8.73
C ARG A 1072 -1.82 31.76 -9.86
N TYR A 1073 -0.84 30.93 -9.52
CA TYR A 1073 0.07 30.30 -10.49
C TYR A 1073 -0.23 28.79 -10.69
N ARG A 1074 -1.44 28.31 -10.39
CA ARG A 1074 -1.78 26.86 -10.28
C ARG A 1074 -1.26 26.04 -11.45
N ARG A 1075 -1.52 26.48 -12.69
CA ARG A 1075 -1.06 25.79 -13.91
C ARG A 1075 0.46 25.68 -13.98
N LEU A 1076 1.16 26.81 -13.81
CA LEU A 1076 2.62 26.86 -13.87
C LEU A 1076 3.25 26.04 -12.74
N ALA A 1077 2.80 26.27 -11.50
CA ALA A 1077 3.33 25.61 -10.31
C ALA A 1077 3.15 24.09 -10.36
N THR A 1078 2.06 23.61 -10.97
CA THR A 1078 1.77 22.17 -11.08
C THR A 1078 2.51 21.50 -12.24
N THR A 1079 2.78 22.20 -13.35
CA THR A 1079 3.23 21.56 -14.60
C THR A 1079 4.67 21.86 -15.00
N ALA A 1080 5.30 22.92 -14.49
CA ALA A 1080 6.64 23.31 -14.94
C ALA A 1080 7.73 22.37 -14.38
N PRO A 1081 8.62 21.79 -15.22
CA PRO A 1081 9.74 20.98 -14.74
C PRO A 1081 10.84 21.82 -14.07
N ALA A 1082 10.86 23.13 -14.33
CA ALA A 1082 11.87 24.05 -13.83
C ALA A 1082 11.29 25.44 -13.61
N LEU A 1083 11.75 26.11 -12.56
CA LEU A 1083 11.19 27.38 -12.11
C LEU A 1083 12.29 28.39 -11.78
N LEU A 1084 12.01 29.65 -12.10
CA LEU A 1084 12.66 30.82 -11.52
C LEU A 1084 11.70 31.40 -10.48
N ILE A 1085 12.21 31.59 -9.27
CA ILE A 1085 11.41 32.02 -8.12
C ILE A 1085 12.05 33.24 -7.49
N ARG A 1086 11.28 34.33 -7.45
CA ARG A 1086 11.63 35.50 -6.63
C ARG A 1086 10.97 35.33 -5.28
N GLY A 1087 11.75 35.44 -4.21
CA GLY A 1087 11.26 35.24 -2.86
C GLY A 1087 12.12 35.90 -1.80
N ARG A 1088 11.69 35.79 -0.55
CA ARG A 1088 12.44 36.25 0.63
C ARG A 1088 13.14 35.09 1.31
N VAL A 1089 14.40 35.30 1.67
CA VAL A 1089 15.20 34.34 2.44
C VAL A 1089 14.74 34.32 3.90
N GLN A 1090 14.58 33.13 4.46
CA GLN A 1090 14.47 32.86 5.89
C GLN A 1090 15.65 31.96 6.29
N ASN A 1091 16.55 32.47 7.12
CA ASN A 1091 17.82 31.81 7.49
C ASN A 1091 18.22 32.05 8.97
N ALA A 1092 17.29 32.52 9.81
CA ALA A 1092 17.58 32.85 11.22
C ALA A 1092 18.08 31.67 12.09
N GLU A 1093 17.82 30.42 11.68
CA GLU A 1093 18.07 29.21 12.49
C GLU A 1093 19.03 28.22 11.84
N GLY A 1094 19.78 28.63 10.80
CA GLY A 1094 20.76 27.78 10.11
C GLY A 1094 20.18 26.78 9.10
N ALA A 1095 18.91 26.94 8.73
CA ALA A 1095 18.25 26.19 7.67
C ALA A 1095 17.55 27.16 6.72
N VAL A 1096 18.05 27.30 5.50
CA VAL A 1096 17.53 28.30 4.54
C VAL A 1096 16.23 27.84 3.92
N THR A 1097 15.24 28.73 3.90
CA THR A 1097 13.97 28.56 3.18
C THR A 1097 13.62 29.84 2.43
N ILE A 1098 13.09 29.71 1.21
CA ILE A 1098 12.66 30.82 0.38
C ILE A 1098 11.14 30.93 0.40
N VAL A 1099 10.61 32.04 0.91
CA VAL A 1099 9.17 32.34 0.80
C VAL A 1099 8.90 32.94 -0.57
N ALA A 1100 8.21 32.20 -1.44
CA ALA A 1100 7.97 32.60 -2.82
C ALA A 1100 6.99 33.78 -2.90
N GLU A 1101 7.34 34.79 -3.70
CA GLU A 1101 6.49 35.94 -4.02
C GLU A 1101 6.06 35.92 -5.50
N HIS A 1102 6.86 35.30 -6.38
CA HIS A 1102 6.58 35.20 -7.82
C HIS A 1102 7.19 33.92 -8.42
N LEU A 1103 6.43 33.26 -9.31
CA LEU A 1103 6.87 32.07 -10.04
C LEU A 1103 6.93 32.37 -11.54
N GLN A 1104 8.04 32.00 -12.18
CA GLN A 1104 8.24 32.09 -13.61
C GLN A 1104 8.79 30.77 -14.16
N ARG A 1105 8.41 30.39 -15.39
CA ARG A 1105 8.97 29.21 -16.05
C ARG A 1105 10.45 29.43 -16.33
N MET A 1106 11.28 28.46 -15.95
CA MET A 1106 12.65 28.37 -16.43
C MET A 1106 12.69 27.42 -17.63
N ASP A 1107 13.33 27.83 -18.71
CA ASP A 1107 13.45 27.02 -19.91
C ASP A 1107 14.71 26.14 -19.82
N LEU A 1108 14.55 24.95 -19.24
CA LEU A 1108 15.59 23.93 -19.26
C LEU A 1108 15.54 23.19 -20.59
N ARG A 1109 16.64 23.24 -21.35
CA ARG A 1109 16.78 22.47 -22.60
C ARG A 1109 16.85 20.95 -22.35
N ILE A 1110 17.16 20.54 -21.12
CA ILE A 1110 17.16 19.14 -20.66
C ILE A 1110 16.04 19.00 -19.62
N GLU A 1111 14.95 18.32 -19.98
CA GLU A 1111 13.79 18.15 -19.11
C GLU A 1111 13.92 16.90 -18.22
N GLY A 1112 13.85 17.08 -16.90
CA GLY A 1112 13.67 16.01 -15.92
C GLY A 1112 12.23 15.93 -15.41
N ARG A 1113 11.82 14.77 -14.88
CA ARG A 1113 10.51 14.60 -14.21
C ARG A 1113 10.67 14.74 -12.69
N SER A 1114 9.76 15.48 -12.05
CA SER A 1114 9.74 15.60 -10.58
C SER A 1114 9.11 14.37 -9.92
N ARG A 1115 9.56 14.04 -8.70
CA ARG A 1115 8.95 13.03 -7.83
C ARG A 1115 7.98 13.72 -6.87
N ASP A 1116 6.69 13.77 -7.20
CA ASP A 1116 5.69 14.48 -6.39
C ASP A 1116 5.06 13.56 -5.32
N PHE A 1117 5.15 13.95 -4.04
CA PHE A 1117 4.70 13.17 -2.88
C PHE A 1117 3.33 13.64 -2.34
N ARG A 1118 2.68 12.76 -1.56
CA ARG A 1118 1.47 13.06 -0.78
C ARG A 1118 1.84 13.62 0.60
#